data_AF-A0A943JRP8-F1
#
_entry.id   AF-A0A943JRP8-F1
#
_cell.length_a   1.000
_cell.length_b   1.000
_cell.length_c   1.000
_cell.angle_alpha   90.00
_cell.angle_beta   90.00
_cell.angle_gamma   90.00
#
_symmetry.space_group_name_H-M   'P 1'
#
loop_
_entity.id
_entity.type
_entity.pdbx_description
1 polymer ?
#
loop_
_entity_poly.entity_id
_entity_poly.type
_entity_poly.pdbx_seq_one_letter_code
_entity_poly.pdbx_strand_id
1 'polypeptide(L)'
;MRKKLFVLLYLFFTFICFSKNIYVVYDDSKSMKKDNRSIYANYAMQTLISLLEKDDNLIITRMSDLENDFRNKMIINLKDIPKELDFFRDKIEPKSNLTPYQSVSSVVEYMKNNAKKDDINWLIMITDGDFEDGNPIPELEKVKENISELIATNDVRPIFLLIGSNKKELDKYENQSGVQIWKEIFGEGEYPKIYKSVGQHDIIEKMEEIAQLLTNKSSKKEEKNYKIEGNDIKFLSLFPLKKVIILNQKDKAGKLQEIVNVKLGDKEEKLVEVYTPKKSTKNVDLYANVIHINIDKGINEIEELRINFKDGVPSNIKIFPEVAGEFEVKITDINGKELDGRVLKMAPEDEIKIYGFLKNSNDKEPMKYIDGTQVYINYGGKRIDLEYNPKTKQYEKNIKIEKGKKSIDAVAEFDGYFFYQSDIYIINGDEAVPKIVKFQEKKEIKKEPPKPVVVKKIEVKKVEEKKIYDLKIENIDTKVITQNDLKDKEIIFRPILNNKSLNENDFSKFKLKFKDGLNGKLQREDNFWSYRIPTYDGVTKFRNPQGNYKIKIICENKDEKVKLEKEIEIQIEKIGFWEAWGQLISIILGFIVAIILGIGYWKKSRFLKNKKIEITERFDGLDLPISRKVELKASVLNKLTPYLKESKKIEGITFIANNTNIKVLGEELDKLFNTGAVKKIFINGDLVGKDELKDKKEHILFTGNGIKIIYQEGKVKEYIYY
;
A
#
# COMPACT_ATOMS: atom_id res chain seq x y z
N MET A 1 30.53 12.67 4.88
CA MET A 1 29.40 13.29 4.13
C MET A 1 28.70 12.35 3.15
N ARG A 2 29.42 11.48 2.41
CA ARG A 2 28.84 10.49 1.45
C ARG A 2 27.71 9.59 2.01
N LYS A 3 27.79 9.13 3.26
CA LYS A 3 26.73 8.30 3.87
C LYS A 3 25.48 9.09 4.27
N LYS A 4 25.59 10.38 4.61
CA LYS A 4 24.45 11.19 5.07
C LYS A 4 23.57 11.68 3.90
N LEU A 5 24.15 11.92 2.72
CA LEU A 5 23.39 12.36 1.55
C LEU A 5 22.61 11.20 0.89
N PHE A 6 23.17 9.97 0.89
CA PHE A 6 22.45 8.77 0.44
C PHE A 6 21.32 8.40 1.40
N VAL A 7 21.51 8.55 2.72
CA VAL A 7 20.44 8.35 3.70
C VAL A 7 19.33 9.40 3.54
N LEU A 8 19.65 10.65 3.20
CA LEU A 8 18.65 11.69 2.96
C LEU A 8 17.84 11.45 1.67
N LEU A 9 18.49 10.95 0.60
CA LEU A 9 17.82 10.61 -0.66
C LEU A 9 17.01 9.30 -0.56
N TYR A 10 17.48 8.35 0.25
CA TYR A 10 16.77 7.10 0.56
C TYR A 10 15.58 7.37 1.48
N LEU A 11 15.70 8.27 2.47
CA LEU A 11 14.57 8.76 3.30
C LEU A 11 13.49 9.47 2.47
N PHE A 12 13.83 10.05 1.32
CA PHE A 12 12.85 10.63 0.40
C PHE A 12 12.12 9.59 -0.47
N PHE A 13 12.61 8.35 -0.52
CA PHE A 13 12.01 7.24 -1.28
C PHE A 13 11.35 6.16 -0.39
N THR A 14 11.48 6.21 0.95
CA THR A 14 10.93 5.19 1.86
C THR A 14 9.76 5.67 2.73
N PHE A 15 8.83 6.42 2.14
CA PHE A 15 7.49 6.58 2.72
C PHE A 15 6.46 6.52 1.59
N ILE A 16 6.37 5.36 0.93
CA ILE A 16 5.09 4.97 0.33
C ILE A 16 4.25 4.46 1.51
N CYS A 17 3.68 5.39 2.27
CA CYS A 17 2.54 5.06 3.13
C CYS A 17 1.41 4.69 2.16
N PHE A 18 0.98 3.43 2.18
CA PHE A 18 -0.21 3.01 1.43
C PHE A 18 -1.43 3.67 2.08
N SER A 19 -1.83 4.82 1.57
CA SER A 19 -3.09 5.47 1.95
C SER A 19 -4.25 4.63 1.43
N LYS A 20 -5.13 4.17 2.31
CA LYS A 20 -6.37 3.51 1.90
C LYS A 20 -7.33 4.56 1.34
N ASN A 21 -8.07 4.22 0.30
CA ASN A 21 -9.16 5.05 -0.19
C ASN A 21 -10.49 4.47 0.29
N ILE A 22 -11.22 5.22 1.10
CA ILE A 22 -12.50 4.82 1.68
C ILE A 22 -13.58 5.77 1.17
N TYR A 23 -14.55 5.20 0.47
CA TYR A 23 -15.73 5.88 -0.04
C TYR A 23 -16.93 5.37 0.74
N VAL A 24 -17.70 6.28 1.34
CA VAL A 24 -18.90 5.93 2.10
C VAL A 24 -20.13 6.52 1.45
N VAL A 25 -21.14 5.69 1.23
CA VAL A 25 -22.51 6.13 0.99
C VAL A 25 -23.25 6.03 2.31
N TYR A 26 -23.62 7.18 2.88
CA TYR A 26 -24.26 7.28 4.19
C TYR A 26 -25.74 7.58 4.04
N ASP A 27 -26.58 6.65 4.46
CA ASP A 27 -28.02 6.82 4.46
C ASP A 27 -28.48 7.70 5.63
N ASP A 28 -28.96 8.90 5.30
CA ASP A 28 -29.62 9.83 6.20
C ASP A 28 -31.06 10.11 5.76
N SER A 29 -31.71 9.10 5.17
CA SER A 29 -33.13 9.14 4.81
C SER A 29 -34.05 8.95 6.01
N LYS A 30 -35.34 9.21 5.80
CA LYS A 30 -36.37 9.13 6.84
C LYS A 30 -36.54 7.71 7.39
N SER A 31 -36.32 6.67 6.58
CA SER A 31 -36.40 5.27 7.04
C SER A 31 -35.39 4.96 8.14
N MET A 32 -34.24 5.66 8.14
CA MET A 32 -33.21 5.58 9.19
C MET A 32 -33.65 6.14 10.55
N LYS A 33 -34.81 6.83 10.65
CA LYS A 33 -35.38 7.23 11.94
C LYS A 33 -36.05 6.07 12.68
N LYS A 34 -36.40 5.00 11.98
CA LYS A 34 -37.04 3.82 12.55
C LYS A 34 -36.04 3.03 13.40
N ASP A 35 -36.49 2.51 14.53
CA ASP A 35 -35.78 1.54 15.39
C ASP A 35 -34.30 1.86 15.67
N ASN A 36 -33.99 3.15 15.87
CA ASN A 36 -32.65 3.66 16.14
C ASN A 36 -31.60 3.40 15.04
N ARG A 37 -31.99 3.07 13.80
CA ARG A 37 -31.06 2.78 12.69
C ARG A 37 -30.03 3.89 12.47
N SER A 38 -30.46 5.14 12.49
CA SER A 38 -29.59 6.32 12.39
C SER A 38 -28.60 6.46 13.54
N ILE A 39 -28.94 5.98 14.74
CA ILE A 39 -28.01 5.94 15.89
C ILE A 39 -26.91 4.91 15.63
N TYR A 40 -27.29 3.72 15.13
CA TYR A 40 -26.35 2.66 14.75
C TYR A 40 -25.45 3.07 13.58
N ALA A 41 -26.01 3.68 12.54
CA ALA A 41 -25.25 4.20 11.39
C ALA A 41 -24.25 5.29 11.83
N ASN A 42 -24.68 6.20 12.69
CA ASN A 42 -23.83 7.27 13.20
C ASN A 42 -22.66 6.71 14.04
N TYR A 43 -22.95 5.73 14.91
CA TYR A 43 -21.92 5.04 15.67
C TYR A 43 -20.94 4.29 14.76
N ALA A 44 -21.44 3.54 13.78
CA ALA A 44 -20.62 2.83 12.80
C ALA A 44 -19.67 3.78 12.05
N MET A 45 -20.17 4.94 11.64
CA MET A 45 -19.39 5.96 10.95
C MET A 45 -18.31 6.61 11.85
N GLN A 46 -18.64 6.92 13.11
CA GLN A 46 -17.66 7.40 14.08
C GLN A 46 -16.56 6.35 14.35
N THR A 47 -16.94 5.09 14.50
CA THR A 47 -16.00 3.97 14.68
C THR A 47 -15.13 3.78 13.45
N LEU A 48 -15.70 3.86 12.25
CA LEU A 48 -14.95 3.83 10.99
C LEU A 48 -13.91 4.95 10.92
N ILE A 49 -14.30 6.22 11.12
CA ILE A 49 -13.38 7.37 11.14
C ILE A 49 -12.24 7.13 12.14
N SER A 50 -12.58 6.61 13.31
CA SER A 50 -11.62 6.36 14.38
C SER A 50 -10.66 5.21 14.11
N LEU A 51 -10.92 4.34 13.12
CA LEU A 51 -10.00 3.26 12.75
C LEU A 51 -8.94 3.69 11.71
N LEU A 52 -9.18 4.80 11.02
CA LEU A 52 -8.36 5.26 9.89
C LEU A 52 -7.09 5.99 10.34
N GLU A 53 -6.11 6.06 9.44
CA GLU A 53 -4.89 6.83 9.62
C GLU A 53 -5.03 8.27 9.07
N LYS A 54 -4.16 9.18 9.54
CA LYS A 54 -4.17 10.59 9.10
C LYS A 54 -3.86 10.77 7.61
N ASP A 55 -3.21 9.77 7.01
CA ASP A 55 -2.82 9.74 5.60
C ASP A 55 -3.82 8.96 4.72
N ASP A 56 -4.83 8.31 5.32
CA ASP A 56 -5.91 7.67 4.55
C ASP A 56 -6.82 8.75 3.92
N ASN A 57 -7.56 8.36 2.88
CA ASN A 57 -8.55 9.23 2.23
C ASN A 57 -9.95 8.73 2.55
N LEU A 58 -10.78 9.59 3.15
CA LEU A 58 -12.18 9.29 3.43
C LEU A 58 -13.10 10.31 2.75
N ILE A 59 -14.00 9.80 1.90
CA ILE A 59 -14.98 10.59 1.17
C ILE A 59 -16.37 10.06 1.46
N ILE A 60 -17.29 10.95 1.85
CA ILE A 60 -18.63 10.58 2.27
C ILE A 60 -19.65 11.30 1.39
N THR A 61 -20.61 10.53 0.88
CA THR A 61 -21.77 11.03 0.15
C THR A 61 -23.01 10.64 0.93
N ARG A 62 -23.83 11.61 1.34
CA ARG A 62 -25.09 11.32 2.04
C ARG A 62 -26.22 11.15 1.04
N MET A 63 -27.21 10.34 1.40
CA MET A 63 -28.39 10.16 0.56
C MET A 63 -29.24 11.43 0.40
N SER A 64 -29.16 12.37 1.35
CA SER A 64 -29.81 13.68 1.26
C SER A 64 -29.12 14.68 0.33
N ASP A 65 -27.92 14.40 -0.17
CA ASP A 65 -27.10 15.39 -0.90
C ASP A 65 -27.43 15.48 -2.41
N LEU A 66 -28.65 15.10 -2.82
CA LEU A 66 -29.10 14.97 -4.21
C LEU A 66 -29.12 16.27 -5.04
N GLU A 67 -29.22 17.42 -4.39
CA GLU A 67 -29.23 18.70 -5.09
C GLU A 67 -27.81 19.11 -5.52
N ASN A 68 -27.41 18.66 -6.72
CA ASN A 68 -26.34 19.17 -7.62
C ASN A 68 -25.01 18.38 -7.71
N ASP A 69 -24.67 18.05 -8.97
CA ASP A 69 -23.34 17.80 -9.56
C ASP A 69 -22.18 17.66 -8.57
N PHE A 70 -21.67 16.45 -8.34
CA PHE A 70 -20.33 16.13 -7.80
C PHE A 70 -19.80 16.86 -6.53
N ARG A 71 -20.45 17.93 -6.04
CA ARG A 71 -19.91 19.04 -5.23
C ARG A 71 -20.33 18.96 -3.76
N ASN A 72 -21.30 18.10 -3.43
CA ASN A 72 -21.75 17.90 -2.05
C ASN A 72 -21.04 16.75 -1.33
N LYS A 73 -19.97 16.17 -1.90
CA LYS A 73 -19.18 15.13 -1.24
C LYS A 73 -18.38 15.74 -0.09
N MET A 74 -18.50 15.14 1.08
CA MET A 74 -17.78 15.56 2.27
C MET A 74 -16.43 14.84 2.31
N ILE A 75 -15.35 15.58 2.08
CA ILE A 75 -13.97 15.09 2.24
C ILE A 75 -13.60 15.26 3.71
N ILE A 76 -13.30 14.16 4.38
CA ILE A 76 -13.01 14.16 5.82
C ILE A 76 -11.54 14.44 6.07
N ASN A 77 -11.27 15.40 6.94
CA ASN A 77 -9.90 15.71 7.33
C ASN A 77 -9.44 14.80 8.48
N LEU A 78 -8.85 13.66 8.13
CA LEU A 78 -8.34 12.70 9.11
C LEU A 78 -7.13 13.20 9.92
N LYS A 79 -6.61 14.40 9.65
CA LYS A 79 -5.61 15.04 10.53
C LYS A 79 -6.20 15.55 11.84
N ASP A 80 -7.52 15.74 11.90
CA ASP A 80 -8.25 16.21 13.08
C ASP A 80 -9.47 15.32 13.35
N ILE A 81 -9.22 14.02 13.53
CA ILE A 81 -10.25 13.01 13.84
C ILE A 81 -11.21 13.47 14.96
N PRO A 82 -10.75 14.03 16.10
CA PRO A 82 -11.67 14.45 17.17
C PRO A 82 -12.76 15.42 16.70
N LYS A 83 -12.39 16.40 15.87
CA LYS A 83 -13.34 17.36 15.31
C LYS A 83 -14.34 16.70 14.36
N GLU A 84 -13.89 15.76 13.54
CA GLU A 84 -14.75 15.00 12.62
C GLU A 84 -15.73 14.11 13.39
N LEU A 85 -15.31 13.51 14.51
CA LEU A 85 -16.20 12.76 15.39
C LEU A 85 -17.29 13.64 16.00
N ASP A 86 -16.93 14.84 16.48
CA ASP A 86 -17.91 15.79 17.03
C ASP A 86 -18.88 16.27 15.95
N PHE A 87 -18.42 16.52 14.73
CA PHE A 87 -19.28 16.85 13.60
C PHE A 87 -20.31 15.76 13.33
N PHE A 88 -19.88 14.49 13.19
CA PHE A 88 -20.80 13.38 12.97
C PHE A 88 -21.77 13.21 14.14
N ARG A 89 -21.27 13.34 15.37
CA ARG A 89 -22.08 13.16 16.57
C ARG A 89 -23.21 14.19 16.66
N ASP A 90 -22.93 15.44 16.34
CA ASP A 90 -23.81 16.56 16.71
C ASP A 90 -24.54 17.19 15.52
N LYS A 91 -24.08 17.00 14.28
CA LYS A 91 -24.58 17.74 13.11
C LYS A 91 -25.30 16.88 12.06
N ILE A 92 -25.10 15.56 12.10
CA ILE A 92 -25.74 14.66 11.13
C ILE A 92 -27.02 14.06 11.72
N GLU A 93 -28.13 14.42 11.08
CA GLU A 93 -29.47 13.92 11.36
C GLU A 93 -30.15 13.48 10.07
N PRO A 94 -31.10 12.53 10.12
CA PRO A 94 -31.79 12.11 8.92
C PRO A 94 -32.73 13.20 8.38
N LYS A 95 -32.53 13.57 7.11
CA LYS A 95 -33.17 14.71 6.43
C LYS A 95 -33.86 14.33 5.12
N SER A 96 -33.39 13.32 4.39
CA SER A 96 -33.99 12.97 3.09
C SER A 96 -35.33 12.26 3.26
N ASN A 97 -36.28 12.53 2.36
CA ASN A 97 -37.55 11.79 2.32
C ASN A 97 -37.45 10.46 1.54
N LEU A 98 -36.42 10.30 0.73
CA LEU A 98 -36.18 9.14 -0.14
C LEU A 98 -34.79 8.53 0.13
N THR A 99 -34.59 7.30 -0.30
CA THR A 99 -33.32 6.53 -0.33
C THR A 99 -32.77 6.41 -1.77
N PRO A 100 -32.38 7.52 -2.40
CA PRO A 100 -32.04 7.56 -3.81
C PRO A 100 -30.76 6.78 -4.12
N TYR A 101 -30.87 5.82 -5.04
CA TYR A 101 -29.75 5.06 -5.56
C TYR A 101 -28.76 5.95 -6.34
N GLN A 102 -29.22 7.11 -6.82
CA GLN A 102 -28.39 8.14 -7.45
C GLN A 102 -27.16 8.52 -6.60
N SER A 103 -27.26 8.45 -5.27
CA SER A 103 -26.13 8.71 -4.36
C SER A 103 -24.99 7.70 -4.56
N VAL A 104 -25.34 6.41 -4.72
CA VAL A 104 -24.40 5.34 -5.05
C VAL A 104 -23.79 5.59 -6.42
N SER A 105 -24.61 5.89 -7.43
CA SER A 105 -24.14 6.18 -8.79
C SER A 105 -23.16 7.35 -8.82
N SER A 106 -23.40 8.41 -8.04
CA SER A 106 -22.52 9.59 -7.97
C SER A 106 -21.15 9.30 -7.33
N VAL A 107 -21.07 8.31 -6.45
CA VAL A 107 -19.80 7.84 -5.85
C VAL A 107 -19.06 6.97 -6.84
N VAL A 108 -19.75 6.04 -7.50
CA VAL A 108 -19.17 5.22 -8.58
C VAL A 108 -18.56 6.09 -9.66
N GLU A 109 -19.27 7.12 -10.11
CA GLU A 109 -18.77 8.07 -11.12
C GLU A 109 -17.57 8.88 -10.61
N TYR A 110 -17.57 9.27 -9.34
CA TYR A 110 -16.41 9.92 -8.74
C TYR A 110 -15.17 9.01 -8.70
N MET A 111 -15.36 7.76 -8.28
CA MET A 111 -14.29 6.77 -8.23
C MET A 111 -13.71 6.53 -9.63
N LYS A 112 -14.54 6.39 -10.66
CA LYS A 112 -14.06 6.25 -12.05
C LYS A 112 -13.12 7.37 -12.48
N ASN A 113 -13.39 8.58 -12.02
CA ASN A 113 -12.64 9.78 -12.42
C ASN A 113 -11.42 10.10 -11.54
N ASN A 114 -11.36 9.57 -10.31
CA ASN A 114 -10.38 10.00 -9.31
C ASN A 114 -9.62 8.85 -8.62
N ALA A 115 -10.16 7.64 -8.60
CA ALA A 115 -9.46 6.48 -8.06
C ALA A 115 -8.25 6.15 -8.94
N LYS A 116 -7.14 5.81 -8.31
CA LYS A 116 -5.96 5.31 -9.02
C LYS A 116 -6.10 3.81 -9.23
N LYS A 117 -5.64 3.36 -10.40
CA LYS A 117 -5.74 1.98 -10.88
C LYS A 117 -5.19 0.93 -9.90
N ASP A 118 -4.12 1.29 -9.20
CA ASP A 118 -3.33 0.39 -8.35
C ASP A 118 -3.61 0.61 -6.84
N ASP A 119 -4.52 1.53 -6.49
CA ASP A 119 -4.93 1.74 -5.10
C ASP A 119 -6.07 0.78 -4.73
N ILE A 120 -6.10 0.32 -3.47
CA ILE A 120 -7.24 -0.41 -2.92
C ILE A 120 -8.35 0.59 -2.57
N ASN A 121 -9.54 0.40 -3.15
CA ASN A 121 -10.69 1.29 -2.95
C ASN A 121 -11.84 0.57 -2.23
N TRP A 122 -12.10 0.95 -0.98
CA TRP A 122 -13.24 0.46 -0.20
C TRP A 122 -14.47 1.30 -0.50
N LEU A 123 -15.58 0.66 -0.86
CA LEU A 123 -16.89 1.33 -1.01
C LEU A 123 -17.85 0.77 0.03
N ILE A 124 -18.12 1.56 1.08
CA ILE A 124 -18.94 1.15 2.22
C ILE A 124 -20.31 1.84 2.14
N MET A 125 -21.37 1.06 2.04
CA MET A 125 -22.75 1.53 2.01
C MET A 125 -23.38 1.27 3.38
N ILE A 126 -23.65 2.32 4.14
CA ILE A 126 -24.32 2.26 5.45
C ILE A 126 -25.77 2.69 5.22
N THR A 127 -26.69 1.73 5.22
CA THR A 127 -28.10 1.94 4.84
C THR A 127 -29.00 0.90 5.52
N ASP A 128 -30.31 1.10 5.49
CA ASP A 128 -31.23 -0.01 5.77
C ASP A 128 -31.38 -0.95 4.58
N GLY A 129 -31.04 -0.49 3.37
CA GLY A 129 -31.03 -1.27 2.13
C GLY A 129 -32.30 -1.10 1.27
N ASP A 130 -33.24 -0.26 1.68
CA ASP A 130 -34.52 -0.05 0.98
C ASP A 130 -34.41 1.07 -0.07
N PHE A 131 -33.65 0.85 -1.14
CA PHE A 131 -33.39 1.88 -2.15
C PHE A 131 -34.66 2.25 -2.95
N GLU A 132 -34.78 3.52 -3.33
CA GLU A 132 -35.91 4.08 -4.09
C GLU A 132 -37.29 3.78 -3.46
N ASP A 133 -37.34 3.61 -2.14
CA ASP A 133 -38.50 3.12 -1.40
C ASP A 133 -39.09 1.80 -1.98
N GLY A 134 -38.20 0.94 -2.48
CA GLY A 134 -38.54 -0.34 -3.11
C GLY A 134 -38.99 -0.24 -4.57
N ASN A 135 -38.97 0.95 -5.18
CA ASN A 135 -39.25 1.11 -6.61
C ASN A 135 -38.06 0.67 -7.48
N PRO A 136 -38.29 0.45 -8.80
CA PRO A 136 -37.20 0.17 -9.72
C PRO A 136 -36.17 1.31 -9.75
N ILE A 137 -34.88 0.96 -9.77
CA ILE A 137 -33.79 1.92 -9.89
C ILE A 137 -33.83 2.58 -11.28
N PRO A 138 -33.89 3.92 -11.37
CA PRO A 138 -33.83 4.62 -12.65
C PRO A 138 -32.54 4.34 -13.41
N GLU A 139 -32.62 4.20 -14.74
CA GLU A 139 -31.47 3.94 -15.62
C GLU A 139 -30.61 2.73 -15.18
N LEU A 140 -31.24 1.69 -14.63
CA LEU A 140 -30.58 0.50 -14.07
C LEU A 140 -29.44 -0.05 -14.94
N GLU A 141 -29.64 -0.17 -16.25
CA GLU A 141 -28.62 -0.71 -17.16
C GLU A 141 -27.37 0.19 -17.24
N LYS A 142 -27.55 1.52 -17.26
CA LYS A 142 -26.44 2.48 -17.23
C LYS A 142 -25.72 2.46 -15.89
N VAL A 143 -26.46 2.25 -14.80
CA VAL A 143 -25.88 2.05 -13.46
C VAL A 143 -25.00 0.79 -13.45
N LYS A 144 -25.49 -0.33 -13.99
CA LYS A 144 -24.74 -1.59 -14.12
C LYS A 144 -23.47 -1.41 -14.97
N GLU A 145 -23.58 -0.72 -16.10
CA GLU A 145 -22.46 -0.39 -16.98
C GLU A 145 -21.39 0.43 -16.24
N ASN A 146 -21.79 1.49 -15.54
CA ASN A 146 -20.87 2.33 -14.79
C ASN A 146 -20.11 1.57 -13.69
N ILE A 147 -20.80 0.72 -12.94
CA ILE A 147 -20.16 -0.12 -11.91
C ILE A 147 -19.20 -1.13 -12.57
N SER A 148 -19.60 -1.74 -13.68
CA SER A 148 -18.78 -2.71 -14.41
C SER A 148 -17.50 -2.09 -14.96
N GLU A 149 -17.58 -0.89 -15.55
CA GLU A 149 -16.40 -0.14 -16.04
C GLU A 149 -15.44 0.23 -14.90
N LEU A 150 -15.99 0.64 -13.75
CA LEU A 150 -15.19 0.95 -12.56
C LEU A 150 -14.39 -0.28 -12.10
N ILE A 151 -15.04 -1.43 -11.94
CA ILE A 151 -14.41 -2.66 -11.43
C ILE A 151 -13.44 -3.26 -12.47
N ALA A 152 -13.70 -3.08 -13.76
CA ALA A 152 -12.76 -3.52 -14.80
C ALA A 152 -11.41 -2.80 -14.73
N THR A 153 -11.38 -1.61 -14.13
CA THR A 153 -10.20 -0.73 -14.10
C THR A 153 -9.59 -0.55 -12.72
N ASN A 154 -10.36 -0.65 -11.63
CA ASN A 154 -9.92 -0.35 -10.26
C ASN A 154 -10.24 -1.50 -9.29
N ASP A 155 -9.40 -1.70 -8.25
CA ASP A 155 -9.72 -2.65 -7.17
C ASP A 155 -10.79 -2.03 -6.27
N VAL A 156 -12.03 -2.49 -6.43
CA VAL A 156 -13.17 -1.99 -5.65
C VAL A 156 -13.69 -3.10 -4.74
N ARG A 157 -13.77 -2.79 -3.45
CA ARG A 157 -14.21 -3.70 -2.39
C ARG A 157 -15.52 -3.19 -1.80
N PRO A 158 -16.67 -3.58 -2.36
CA PRO A 158 -17.97 -3.14 -1.87
C PRO A 158 -18.38 -3.86 -0.59
N ILE A 159 -18.74 -3.07 0.42
CA ILE A 159 -19.29 -3.52 1.69
C ILE A 159 -20.66 -2.88 1.89
N PHE A 160 -21.68 -3.70 2.15
CA PHE A 160 -22.98 -3.25 2.62
C PHE A 160 -23.08 -3.49 4.13
N LEU A 161 -23.34 -2.45 4.90
CA LEU A 161 -23.77 -2.53 6.28
C LEU A 161 -25.27 -2.22 6.32
N LEU A 162 -26.07 -3.29 6.29
CA LEU A 162 -27.53 -3.22 6.32
C LEU A 162 -28.03 -3.18 7.76
N ILE A 163 -28.76 -2.12 8.11
CA ILE A 163 -29.25 -1.86 9.47
C ILE A 163 -30.78 -1.93 9.49
N GLY A 164 -31.32 -2.92 10.20
CA GLY A 164 -32.74 -3.23 10.14
C GLY A 164 -33.35 -3.50 11.51
N SER A 165 -34.66 -3.70 11.52
CA SER A 165 -35.43 -3.98 12.73
C SER A 165 -35.46 -5.47 13.06
N ASN A 166 -35.28 -6.33 12.05
CA ASN A 166 -35.21 -7.78 12.21
C ASN A 166 -34.52 -8.44 11.01
N LYS A 167 -34.15 -9.73 11.15
CA LYS A 167 -33.45 -10.49 10.11
C LYS A 167 -34.26 -10.65 8.82
N LYS A 168 -35.58 -10.89 8.90
CA LYS A 168 -36.44 -11.08 7.71
C LYS A 168 -36.48 -9.84 6.83
N GLU A 169 -36.52 -8.67 7.45
CA GLU A 169 -36.45 -7.38 6.75
C GLU A 169 -35.11 -7.22 6.04
N LEU A 170 -34.00 -7.53 6.73
CA LEU A 170 -32.66 -7.47 6.12
C LEU A 170 -32.46 -8.48 4.99
N ASP A 171 -33.02 -9.68 5.11
CA ASP A 171 -33.03 -10.69 4.04
C ASP A 171 -33.82 -10.20 2.82
N LYS A 172 -34.93 -9.47 3.03
CA LYS A 172 -35.68 -8.83 1.94
C LYS A 172 -34.82 -7.77 1.25
N TYR A 173 -34.17 -6.89 2.00
CA TYR A 173 -33.37 -5.78 1.46
C TYR A 173 -32.12 -6.25 0.72
N GLU A 174 -31.46 -7.30 1.21
CA GLU A 174 -30.37 -7.94 0.46
C GLU A 174 -30.81 -8.46 -0.93
N ASN A 175 -32.08 -8.84 -1.07
CA ASN A 175 -32.65 -9.35 -2.32
C ASN A 175 -33.25 -8.26 -3.22
N GLN A 176 -33.16 -6.98 -2.83
CA GLN A 176 -33.58 -5.88 -3.69
C GLN A 176 -32.51 -5.52 -4.73
N SER A 177 -32.96 -4.85 -5.80
CA SER A 177 -32.14 -4.46 -6.96
C SER A 177 -30.86 -3.73 -6.57
N GLY A 178 -30.91 -2.82 -5.58
CA GLY A 178 -29.75 -2.04 -5.16
C GLY A 178 -28.56 -2.86 -4.66
N VAL A 179 -28.80 -4.00 -4.01
CA VAL A 179 -27.74 -4.92 -3.57
C VAL A 179 -27.45 -5.98 -4.65
N GLN A 180 -28.50 -6.47 -5.32
CA GLN A 180 -28.38 -7.54 -6.32
C GLN A 180 -27.57 -7.15 -7.54
N ILE A 181 -27.58 -5.87 -7.96
CA ILE A 181 -26.70 -5.36 -9.02
C ILE A 181 -25.23 -5.70 -8.74
N TRP A 182 -24.76 -5.47 -7.51
CA TRP A 182 -23.38 -5.74 -7.14
C TRP A 182 -23.06 -7.23 -7.15
N LYS A 183 -23.98 -8.07 -6.65
CA LYS A 183 -23.83 -9.54 -6.72
C LYS A 183 -23.76 -10.05 -8.15
N GLU A 184 -24.60 -9.55 -9.04
CA GLU A 184 -24.59 -9.89 -10.47
C GLU A 184 -23.27 -9.46 -11.14
N ILE A 185 -22.73 -8.30 -10.75
CA ILE A 185 -21.49 -7.78 -11.33
C ILE A 185 -20.27 -8.56 -10.84
N PHE A 186 -20.18 -8.93 -9.57
CA PHE A 186 -19.07 -9.73 -9.06
C PHE A 186 -19.20 -11.23 -9.37
N GLY A 187 -20.43 -11.71 -9.58
CA GLY A 187 -20.71 -13.14 -9.76
C GLY A 187 -20.63 -13.90 -8.44
N GLU A 188 -20.47 -15.22 -8.52
CA GLU A 188 -20.25 -16.03 -7.31
C GLU A 188 -18.88 -15.71 -6.71
N GLY A 189 -18.81 -15.44 -5.41
CA GLY A 189 -17.59 -14.92 -4.80
C GLY A 189 -17.76 -14.42 -3.37
N GLU A 190 -16.69 -13.82 -2.83
CA GLU A 190 -16.66 -13.20 -1.50
C GLU A 190 -17.27 -11.78 -1.47
N TYR A 191 -17.31 -11.11 -2.63
CA TYR A 191 -17.80 -9.74 -2.75
C TYR A 191 -19.08 -9.68 -3.62
N PRO A 192 -19.99 -8.73 -3.34
CA PRO A 192 -19.95 -7.76 -2.24
C PRO A 192 -20.12 -8.40 -0.85
N LYS A 193 -19.45 -7.85 0.16
CA LYS A 193 -19.63 -8.29 1.55
C LYS A 193 -20.87 -7.63 2.14
N ILE A 194 -21.72 -8.42 2.79
CA ILE A 194 -23.00 -7.95 3.33
C ILE A 194 -23.06 -8.25 4.82
N TYR A 195 -22.97 -7.20 5.61
CA TYR A 195 -23.12 -7.23 7.06
C TYR A 195 -24.53 -6.81 7.43
N LYS A 196 -25.19 -7.61 8.25
CA LYS A 196 -26.56 -7.38 8.73
C LYS A 196 -26.54 -7.09 10.22
N SER A 197 -27.16 -5.99 10.61
CA SER A 197 -27.21 -5.55 12.00
C SER A 197 -28.64 -5.30 12.47
N VAL A 198 -29.08 -6.04 13.49
CA VAL A 198 -30.37 -5.84 14.17
C VAL A 198 -30.11 -5.37 15.60
N GLY A 199 -29.96 -4.07 15.78
CA GLY A 199 -29.82 -3.48 17.10
C GLY A 199 -28.37 -3.27 17.58
N GLN A 200 -28.23 -3.08 18.88
CA GLN A 200 -27.02 -2.55 19.51
C GLN A 200 -25.87 -3.55 19.60
N HIS A 201 -26.15 -4.82 19.89
CA HIS A 201 -25.11 -5.84 19.97
C HIS A 201 -24.54 -6.16 18.58
N ASP A 202 -25.43 -6.39 17.62
CA ASP A 202 -25.05 -6.69 16.24
C ASP A 202 -24.21 -5.57 15.62
N ILE A 203 -24.53 -4.28 15.84
CA ILE A 203 -23.75 -3.20 15.23
C ILE A 203 -22.31 -3.18 15.76
N ILE A 204 -22.10 -3.51 17.04
CA ILE A 204 -20.78 -3.62 17.63
C ILE A 204 -20.01 -4.77 16.97
N GLU A 205 -20.62 -5.95 16.87
CA GLU A 205 -20.01 -7.14 16.25
C GLU A 205 -19.64 -6.89 14.78
N LYS A 206 -20.56 -6.32 13.99
CA LYS A 206 -20.29 -6.02 12.57
C LYS A 206 -19.21 -4.97 12.39
N MET A 207 -19.10 -4.00 13.29
CA MET A 207 -17.98 -3.05 13.26
C MET A 207 -16.65 -3.70 13.64
N GLU A 208 -16.63 -4.74 14.48
CA GLU A 208 -15.41 -5.53 14.69
C GLU A 208 -15.00 -6.27 13.42
N GLU A 209 -15.94 -6.89 12.70
CA GLU A 209 -15.69 -7.59 11.44
C GLU A 209 -15.17 -6.62 10.35
N ILE A 210 -15.79 -5.45 10.22
CA ILE A 210 -15.32 -4.41 9.29
C ILE A 210 -13.92 -3.90 9.70
N ALA A 211 -13.67 -3.72 11.00
CA ALA A 211 -12.35 -3.32 11.48
C ALA A 211 -11.28 -4.37 11.14
N GLN A 212 -11.59 -5.66 11.25
CA GLN A 212 -10.67 -6.74 10.86
C GLN A 212 -10.27 -6.63 9.39
N LEU A 213 -11.24 -6.42 8.49
CA LEU A 213 -10.97 -6.24 7.07
C LEU A 213 -10.14 -4.99 6.78
N LEU A 214 -10.52 -3.84 7.34
CA LEU A 214 -9.82 -2.58 7.07
C LEU A 214 -8.41 -2.54 7.66
N THR A 215 -8.14 -3.30 8.71
CA THR A 215 -6.83 -3.39 9.36
C THR A 215 -6.00 -4.59 8.89
N ASN A 216 -6.52 -5.39 7.94
CA ASN A 216 -5.90 -6.64 7.48
C ASN A 216 -5.57 -7.58 8.65
N LYS A 217 -6.45 -7.70 9.65
CA LYS A 217 -6.25 -8.60 10.79
C LYS A 217 -6.99 -9.93 10.55
N SER A 218 -6.31 -11.05 10.76
CA SER A 218 -6.98 -12.35 10.82
C SER A 218 -7.59 -12.62 12.20
N SER A 219 -8.80 -13.17 12.22
CA SER A 219 -9.37 -13.80 13.40
C SER A 219 -10.26 -14.96 12.99
N LYS A 220 -9.67 -16.16 12.92
CA LYS A 220 -10.43 -17.39 12.68
C LYS A 220 -10.83 -18.11 13.97
N LYS A 221 -10.31 -17.69 15.13
CA LYS A 221 -10.63 -18.30 16.43
C LYS A 221 -10.84 -17.28 17.54
N GLU A 222 -11.67 -17.66 18.51
CA GLU A 222 -11.83 -16.96 19.80
C GLU A 222 -10.55 -16.97 20.65
N GLU A 223 -9.51 -17.71 20.23
CA GLU A 223 -8.22 -17.76 20.91
C GLU A 223 -7.51 -16.41 20.83
N LYS A 224 -7.48 -15.73 21.97
CA LYS A 224 -6.75 -14.48 22.14
C LYS A 224 -5.25 -14.78 21.94
N ASN A 225 -4.64 -14.15 20.94
CA ASN A 225 -3.19 -14.12 20.74
C ASN A 225 -2.44 -13.29 21.80
N TYR A 226 -3.13 -12.91 22.88
CA TYR A 226 -2.63 -12.13 23.99
C TYR A 226 -3.08 -12.74 25.32
N LYS A 227 -2.31 -12.47 26.38
CA LYS A 227 -2.63 -12.84 27.76
C LYS A 227 -3.01 -11.60 28.55
N ILE A 228 -3.98 -11.74 29.45
CA ILE A 228 -4.35 -10.71 30.43
C ILE A 228 -3.73 -11.12 31.77
N GLU A 229 -2.91 -10.25 32.35
CA GLU A 229 -2.28 -10.44 33.65
C GLU A 229 -2.53 -9.22 34.52
N GLY A 230 -3.56 -9.27 35.35
CA GLY A 230 -3.99 -8.14 36.18
C GLY A 230 -4.39 -6.93 35.33
N ASN A 231 -3.56 -5.90 35.34
CA ASN A 231 -3.75 -4.67 34.60
C ASN A 231 -3.06 -4.66 33.23
N ASP A 232 -2.31 -5.71 32.90
CA ASP A 232 -1.51 -5.78 31.68
C ASP A 232 -2.16 -6.68 30.63
N ILE A 233 -2.07 -6.23 29.39
CA ILE A 233 -2.15 -7.10 28.21
C ILE A 233 -0.74 -7.41 27.76
N LYS A 234 -0.43 -8.69 27.59
CA LYS A 234 0.83 -9.18 27.00
C LYS A 234 0.55 -9.81 25.64
N PHE A 235 1.18 -9.28 24.60
CA PHE A 235 1.06 -9.74 23.23
C PHE A 235 2.45 -10.05 22.68
N LEU A 236 2.68 -11.29 22.25
CA LEU A 236 3.95 -11.69 21.63
C LEU A 236 3.91 -11.35 20.15
N SER A 237 4.89 -10.62 19.63
CA SER A 237 4.93 -10.31 18.20
C SER A 237 5.73 -11.34 17.42
N LEU A 238 5.06 -12.19 16.62
CA LEU A 238 5.73 -13.15 15.74
C LEU A 238 6.24 -12.54 14.42
N PHE A 239 5.75 -11.36 14.07
CA PHE A 239 6.07 -10.66 12.83
C PHE A 239 6.45 -9.21 13.12
N PRO A 240 7.11 -8.53 12.18
CA PRO A 240 7.30 -7.10 12.29
C PRO A 240 5.98 -6.34 12.34
N LEU A 241 5.79 -5.50 13.35
CA LEU A 241 4.61 -4.65 13.47
C LEU A 241 4.95 -3.22 13.05
N LYS A 242 4.02 -2.62 12.32
CA LYS A 242 3.98 -1.18 12.08
C LYS A 242 3.22 -0.47 13.20
N LYS A 243 2.14 -1.10 13.67
CA LYS A 243 1.15 -0.47 14.56
C LYS A 243 0.33 -1.53 15.29
N VAL A 244 -0.27 -1.15 16.40
CA VAL A 244 -1.36 -1.90 17.03
C VAL A 244 -2.54 -0.99 17.24
N ILE A 245 -3.72 -1.44 16.80
CA ILE A 245 -4.99 -0.78 17.08
C ILE A 245 -5.72 -1.60 18.13
N ILE A 246 -6.28 -0.94 19.14
CA ILE A 246 -7.11 -1.58 20.15
C ILE A 246 -8.51 -1.00 20.03
N LEU A 247 -9.49 -1.87 19.88
CA LEU A 247 -10.90 -1.53 19.86
C LEU A 247 -11.55 -2.09 21.13
N ASN A 248 -12.17 -1.21 21.89
CA ASN A 248 -12.92 -1.55 23.09
C ASN A 248 -14.32 -0.96 22.95
N GLN A 249 -15.29 -1.80 22.58
CA GLN A 249 -16.67 -1.38 22.35
C GLN A 249 -17.59 -1.88 23.47
N LYS A 250 -18.57 -1.05 23.81
CA LYS A 250 -19.57 -1.34 24.85
C LYS A 250 -20.94 -0.84 24.42
N ASP A 251 -21.95 -1.57 24.88
CA ASP A 251 -23.36 -1.27 24.73
C ASP A 251 -23.96 -0.51 25.93
N LYS A 252 -23.09 -0.01 26.82
CA LYS A 252 -23.43 0.89 27.94
C LYS A 252 -22.29 1.86 28.21
N ALA A 253 -22.61 3.09 28.58
CA ALA A 253 -21.65 4.08 29.06
C ALA A 253 -20.89 3.52 30.26
N GLY A 254 -19.58 3.45 30.12
CA GLY A 254 -18.67 3.02 31.17
C GLY A 254 -17.51 4.00 31.31
N LYS A 255 -16.80 3.92 32.43
CA LYS A 255 -15.62 4.74 32.67
C LYS A 255 -14.58 4.51 31.56
N LEU A 256 -14.01 5.61 31.06
CA LEU A 256 -12.85 5.60 30.16
C LEU A 256 -11.73 4.82 30.84
N GLN A 257 -11.26 3.78 30.16
CA GLN A 257 -10.13 2.96 30.61
C GLN A 257 -8.86 3.63 30.11
N GLU A 258 -8.10 4.22 31.03
CA GLU A 258 -6.88 4.98 30.74
C GLU A 258 -5.69 4.01 30.62
N ILE A 259 -4.91 4.16 29.54
CA ILE A 259 -3.63 3.46 29.40
C ILE A 259 -2.58 4.27 30.15
N VAL A 260 -1.88 3.61 31.08
CA VAL A 260 -0.81 4.20 31.88
C VAL A 260 0.48 4.25 31.10
N ASN A 261 0.85 3.14 30.46
CA ASN A 261 2.00 3.06 29.57
C ASN A 261 1.86 1.90 28.57
N VAL A 262 2.67 1.98 27.52
CA VAL A 262 2.88 0.91 26.56
C VAL A 262 4.36 0.64 26.47
N LYS A 263 4.76 -0.63 26.62
CA LYS A 263 6.15 -1.06 26.51
C LYS A 263 6.31 -2.10 25.43
N LEU A 264 7.37 -1.95 24.65
CA LEU A 264 7.82 -2.92 23.67
C LEU A 264 9.20 -3.43 24.12
N GLY A 265 9.26 -4.68 24.57
CA GLY A 265 10.40 -5.17 25.34
C GLY A 265 10.66 -4.27 26.54
N ASP A 266 11.85 -3.66 26.60
CA ASP A 266 12.24 -2.71 27.65
C ASP A 266 11.99 -1.23 27.29
N LYS A 267 11.57 -0.93 26.07
CA LYS A 267 11.35 0.45 25.60
C LYS A 267 9.93 0.89 25.86
N GLU A 268 9.76 2.11 26.36
CA GLU A 268 8.45 2.73 26.50
C GLU A 268 8.08 3.45 25.20
N GLU A 269 6.95 3.07 24.61
CA GLU A 269 6.44 3.67 23.38
C GLU A 269 5.61 4.92 23.70
N LYS A 270 5.89 6.02 22.99
CA LYS A 270 5.39 7.38 23.34
C LYS A 270 4.20 7.87 22.52
N LEU A 271 3.75 7.13 21.50
CA LEU A 271 2.72 7.61 20.56
C LEU A 271 1.44 6.77 20.68
N VAL A 272 0.65 7.10 21.71
CA VAL A 272 -0.70 6.57 21.92
C VAL A 272 -1.73 7.64 21.56
N GLU A 273 -2.56 7.39 20.55
CA GLU A 273 -3.70 8.23 20.20
C GLU A 273 -5.00 7.51 20.60
N VAL A 274 -5.94 8.24 21.21
CA VAL A 274 -7.23 7.67 21.66
C VAL A 274 -8.37 8.46 21.05
N TYR A 275 -9.28 7.74 20.40
CA TYR A 275 -10.50 8.27 19.82
C TYR A 275 -11.72 7.61 20.46
N THR A 276 -12.76 8.38 20.72
CA THR A 276 -13.94 7.91 21.48
C THR A 276 -15.23 8.08 20.66
N PRO A 277 -15.55 7.14 19.76
CA PRO A 277 -16.88 7.02 19.16
C PRO A 277 -17.95 6.90 20.24
N LYS A 278 -19.01 7.70 20.15
CA LYS A 278 -20.15 7.58 21.06
C LYS A 278 -21.44 8.10 20.44
N LYS A 279 -22.54 7.42 20.72
CA LYS A 279 -23.88 7.91 20.41
C LYS A 279 -24.88 7.31 21.41
N SER A 280 -25.56 8.18 22.13
CA SER A 280 -26.49 7.77 23.20
C SER A 280 -27.85 8.46 23.01
N THR A 281 -28.91 7.72 23.30
CA THR A 281 -30.29 8.16 23.41
C THR A 281 -30.90 7.57 24.69
N LYS A 282 -32.18 7.80 24.96
CA LYS A 282 -32.85 7.23 26.14
C LYS A 282 -32.80 5.69 26.19
N ASN A 283 -32.77 5.02 25.04
CA ASN A 283 -32.92 3.57 24.93
C ASN A 283 -31.72 2.86 24.29
N VAL A 284 -30.72 3.60 23.82
CA VAL A 284 -29.52 3.07 23.15
C VAL A 284 -28.32 3.82 23.67
N ASP A 285 -27.24 3.13 24.02
CA ASP A 285 -26.05 3.76 24.56
C ASP A 285 -24.77 3.12 24.01
N LEU A 286 -24.30 3.64 22.90
CA LEU A 286 -23.15 3.09 22.19
C LEU A 286 -21.89 3.88 22.48
N TYR A 287 -20.83 3.16 22.79
CA TYR A 287 -19.58 3.74 23.22
C TYR A 287 -18.38 2.86 22.82
N ALA A 288 -17.33 3.48 22.29
CA ALA A 288 -16.08 2.81 22.00
C ALA A 288 -14.87 3.66 22.42
N ASN A 289 -13.76 2.98 22.67
CA ASN A 289 -12.42 3.56 22.61
C ASN A 289 -11.62 2.86 21.53
N VAL A 290 -11.10 3.64 20.58
CA VAL A 290 -10.17 3.20 19.55
C VAL A 290 -8.82 3.79 19.88
N ILE A 291 -7.84 2.93 20.11
CA ILE A 291 -6.51 3.32 20.58
C ILE A 291 -5.50 2.92 19.52
N HIS A 292 -4.72 3.88 19.04
CA HIS A 292 -3.63 3.64 18.10
C HIS A 292 -2.31 3.71 18.84
N ILE A 293 -1.54 2.63 18.75
CA ILE A 293 -0.19 2.52 19.28
C ILE A 293 0.74 2.40 18.07
N ASN A 294 1.43 3.48 17.74
CA ASN A 294 2.42 3.47 16.65
C ASN A 294 3.75 2.92 17.17
N ILE A 295 4.40 2.06 16.38
CA ILE A 295 5.67 1.43 16.76
C ILE A 295 6.78 2.04 15.92
N ASP A 296 7.61 2.89 16.54
CA ASP A 296 8.66 3.65 15.85
C ASP A 296 9.82 2.72 15.45
N LYS A 297 9.75 2.25 14.21
CA LYS A 297 10.65 1.29 13.51
C LYS A 297 10.35 -0.17 13.80
N GLY A 298 9.60 -0.75 12.85
CA GLY A 298 9.37 -2.17 12.61
C GLY A 298 10.17 -3.12 13.48
N ILE A 299 9.43 -3.87 14.30
CA ILE A 299 9.94 -4.98 15.11
C ILE A 299 10.59 -6.02 14.18
N ASN A 300 11.91 -6.06 14.05
CA ASN A 300 12.53 -7.11 13.21
C ASN A 300 12.71 -8.45 13.95
N GLU A 301 12.45 -8.48 15.26
CA GLU A 301 12.67 -9.64 16.14
C GLU A 301 11.43 -9.97 16.98
N ILE A 302 11.32 -11.19 17.52
CA ILE A 302 10.17 -11.55 18.36
C ILE A 302 10.25 -10.79 19.68
N GLU A 303 9.38 -9.79 19.87
CA GLU A 303 9.31 -8.95 21.07
C GLU A 303 7.93 -9.01 21.73
N GLU A 304 7.88 -8.83 23.04
CA GLU A 304 6.63 -8.76 23.81
C GLU A 304 6.17 -7.30 23.92
N LEU A 305 4.94 -7.04 23.48
CA LEU A 305 4.22 -5.80 23.72
C LEU A 305 3.43 -5.91 25.02
N ARG A 306 3.62 -4.96 25.93
CA ARG A 306 2.88 -4.82 27.18
C ARG A 306 2.08 -3.52 27.19
N ILE A 307 0.78 -3.62 27.45
CA ILE A 307 -0.12 -2.47 27.56
C ILE A 307 -0.71 -2.45 28.97
N ASN A 308 -0.40 -1.42 29.75
CA ASN A 308 -0.86 -1.29 31.12
C ASN A 308 -2.09 -0.39 31.22
N PHE A 309 -3.17 -0.91 31.82
CA PHE A 309 -4.39 -0.16 32.09
C PHE A 309 -4.45 0.27 33.56
N LYS A 310 -4.91 1.50 33.81
CA LYS A 310 -4.96 2.07 35.16
C LYS A 310 -5.89 1.31 36.10
N ASP A 311 -7.09 0.99 35.60
CA ASP A 311 -8.19 0.39 36.38
C ASP A 311 -8.52 -1.04 35.89
N GLY A 312 -7.52 -1.77 35.36
CA GLY A 312 -7.65 -3.15 34.89
C GLY A 312 -8.07 -3.31 33.42
N VAL A 313 -7.79 -4.46 32.82
CA VAL A 313 -8.06 -4.69 31.39
C VAL A 313 -9.57 -4.81 31.09
N PRO A 314 -10.11 -4.10 30.07
CA PRO A 314 -11.51 -4.25 29.66
C PRO A 314 -11.86 -5.67 29.17
N SER A 315 -13.06 -6.15 29.51
CA SER A 315 -13.52 -7.50 29.13
C SER A 315 -13.66 -7.72 27.62
N ASN A 316 -14.05 -6.68 26.87
CA ASN A 316 -14.41 -6.75 25.45
C ASN A 316 -13.29 -6.18 24.54
N ILE A 317 -12.03 -6.31 24.96
CA ILE A 317 -10.92 -5.76 24.21
C ILE A 317 -10.57 -6.61 22.97
N LYS A 318 -10.47 -5.94 21.83
CA LYS A 318 -10.02 -6.51 20.56
C LYS A 318 -8.73 -5.81 20.14
N ILE A 319 -7.71 -6.59 19.81
CA ILE A 319 -6.40 -6.08 19.40
C ILE A 319 -6.19 -6.41 17.93
N PHE A 320 -5.74 -5.43 17.15
CA PHE A 320 -5.49 -5.50 15.72
C PHE A 320 -4.04 -5.12 15.47
N PRO A 321 -3.12 -6.10 15.49
CA PRO A 321 -1.75 -5.87 15.07
C PRO A 321 -1.70 -5.62 13.56
N GLU A 322 -1.07 -4.54 13.14
CA GLU A 322 -0.77 -4.27 11.73
C GLU A 322 0.65 -4.72 11.45
N VAL A 323 0.78 -5.89 10.80
CA VAL A 323 2.06 -6.45 10.39
C VAL A 323 2.63 -5.66 9.21
N ALA A 324 3.94 -5.40 9.22
CA ALA A 324 4.69 -4.78 8.12
C ALA A 324 4.95 -5.78 6.98
N GLY A 325 3.89 -6.39 6.49
CA GLY A 325 3.87 -7.34 5.39
C GLY A 325 3.01 -6.86 4.23
N GLU A 326 3.32 -7.38 3.05
CA GLU A 326 2.62 -7.12 1.79
C GLU A 326 2.40 -8.45 1.07
N PHE A 327 1.23 -8.63 0.47
CA PHE A 327 0.88 -9.82 -0.30
C PHE A 327 0.63 -9.44 -1.76
N GLU A 328 1.53 -9.85 -2.64
CA GLU A 328 1.44 -9.63 -4.08
C GLU A 328 0.98 -10.91 -4.75
N VAL A 329 0.09 -10.79 -5.75
CA VAL A 329 -0.46 -11.94 -6.47
C VAL A 329 -0.31 -11.72 -7.96
N LYS A 330 0.07 -12.79 -8.67
CA LYS A 330 0.17 -12.82 -10.13
C LYS A 330 -0.67 -13.94 -10.69
N ILE A 331 -1.45 -13.63 -11.71
CA ILE A 331 -2.26 -14.60 -12.44
C ILE A 331 -1.71 -14.69 -13.86
N THR A 332 -1.38 -15.91 -14.30
CA THR A 332 -0.88 -16.17 -15.65
C THR A 332 -1.74 -17.20 -16.35
N ASP A 333 -1.69 -17.20 -17.68
CA ASP A 333 -2.12 -18.37 -18.46
C ASP A 333 -1.17 -19.56 -18.22
N ILE A 334 -1.52 -20.72 -18.78
CA ILE A 334 -0.71 -21.94 -18.70
C ILE A 334 0.68 -21.81 -19.37
N ASN A 335 0.86 -20.82 -20.26
CA ASN A 335 2.13 -20.53 -20.93
C ASN A 335 3.01 -19.56 -20.12
N GLY A 336 2.55 -19.10 -18.95
CA GLY A 336 3.25 -18.14 -18.10
C GLY A 336 3.11 -16.69 -18.55
N LYS A 337 2.18 -16.37 -19.47
CA LYS A 337 1.86 -14.98 -19.82
C LYS A 337 0.92 -14.41 -18.75
N GLU A 338 1.32 -13.29 -18.16
CA GLU A 338 0.49 -12.55 -17.21
C GLU A 338 -0.83 -12.10 -17.85
N LEU A 339 -1.93 -12.27 -17.10
CA LEU A 339 -3.25 -11.87 -17.54
C LEU A 339 -3.51 -10.43 -17.11
N ASP A 340 -3.58 -9.53 -18.09
CA ASP A 340 -3.84 -8.12 -17.87
C ASP A 340 -5.35 -7.84 -17.72
N GLY A 341 -5.69 -7.01 -16.73
CA GLY A 341 -7.05 -6.55 -16.48
C GLY A 341 -7.76 -7.31 -15.36
N ARG A 342 -8.79 -6.67 -14.80
CA ARG A 342 -9.56 -7.22 -13.66
C ARG A 342 -10.71 -8.12 -14.08
N VAL A 343 -11.21 -7.97 -15.31
CA VAL A 343 -12.26 -8.82 -15.88
C VAL A 343 -11.65 -9.69 -16.96
N LEU A 344 -11.58 -11.00 -16.70
CA LEU A 344 -10.96 -11.99 -17.56
C LEU A 344 -12.04 -12.79 -18.29
N LYS A 345 -11.95 -12.83 -19.62
CA LYS A 345 -12.82 -13.63 -20.49
C LYS A 345 -12.08 -14.91 -20.87
N MET A 346 -12.59 -16.06 -20.43
CA MET A 346 -11.91 -17.35 -20.57
C MET A 346 -12.91 -18.44 -20.91
N ALA A 347 -12.48 -19.46 -21.66
CA ALA A 347 -13.35 -20.58 -21.97
C ALA A 347 -13.47 -21.52 -20.75
N PRO A 348 -14.60 -22.22 -20.58
CA PRO A 348 -14.69 -23.31 -19.60
C PRO A 348 -13.57 -24.32 -19.81
N GLU A 349 -13.03 -24.86 -18.72
CA GLU A 349 -11.91 -25.82 -18.68
C GLU A 349 -10.53 -25.27 -19.09
N ASP A 350 -10.41 -23.98 -19.44
CA ASP A 350 -9.09 -23.35 -19.52
C ASP A 350 -8.39 -23.41 -18.14
N GLU A 351 -7.05 -23.36 -18.15
CA GLU A 351 -6.26 -23.37 -16.91
C GLU A 351 -5.51 -22.04 -16.75
N ILE A 352 -5.62 -21.47 -15.55
CA ILE A 352 -4.79 -20.36 -15.08
C ILE A 352 -3.86 -20.84 -13.98
N LYS A 353 -2.73 -20.15 -13.83
CA LYS A 353 -1.80 -20.36 -12.74
C LYS A 353 -1.72 -19.10 -11.89
N ILE A 354 -1.81 -19.30 -10.57
CA ILE A 354 -1.80 -18.23 -9.58
C ILE A 354 -0.55 -18.37 -8.74
N TYR A 355 0.12 -17.24 -8.53
CA TYR A 355 1.31 -17.11 -7.70
C TYR A 355 1.05 -16.09 -6.60
N GLY A 356 1.34 -16.45 -5.35
CA GLY A 356 1.28 -15.55 -4.19
C GLY A 356 2.66 -15.32 -3.60
N PHE A 357 2.98 -14.05 -3.31
CA PHE A 357 4.25 -13.61 -2.78
C PHE A 357 4.01 -12.80 -1.49
N LEU A 358 4.42 -13.35 -0.35
CA LEU A 358 4.36 -12.66 0.93
C LEU A 358 5.72 -12.01 1.21
N LYS A 359 5.76 -10.66 1.28
CA LYS A 359 6.98 -9.86 1.37
C LYS A 359 6.93 -8.93 2.57
N ASN A 360 8.09 -8.58 3.12
CA ASN A 360 8.20 -7.55 4.13
C ASN A 360 8.08 -6.18 3.46
N SER A 361 7.21 -5.31 3.98
CA SER A 361 6.93 -4.02 3.37
C SER A 361 8.14 -3.07 3.35
N ASN A 362 9.09 -3.26 4.28
CA ASN A 362 10.24 -2.38 4.47
C ASN A 362 11.38 -2.64 3.48
N ASP A 363 11.75 -3.90 3.26
CA ASP A 363 12.89 -4.29 2.41
C ASP A 363 12.47 -5.04 1.13
N LYS A 364 11.17 -5.35 0.98
CA LYS A 364 10.58 -6.11 -0.13
C LYS A 364 11.09 -7.55 -0.26
N GLU A 365 11.83 -8.05 0.73
CA GLU A 365 12.29 -9.43 0.77
C GLU A 365 11.14 -10.38 1.15
N PRO A 366 11.17 -11.65 0.72
CA PRO A 366 10.19 -12.65 1.15
C PRO A 366 10.15 -12.77 2.67
N MET A 367 8.95 -12.71 3.26
CA MET A 367 8.80 -12.94 4.70
C MET A 367 9.24 -14.36 5.05
N LYS A 368 9.82 -14.52 6.24
CA LYS A 368 10.16 -15.84 6.76
C LYS A 368 8.89 -16.68 6.83
N TYR A 369 8.91 -17.86 6.20
CA TYR A 369 7.84 -18.84 6.34
C TYR A 369 7.74 -19.26 7.82
N ILE A 370 6.54 -19.15 8.38
CA ILE A 370 6.20 -19.64 9.71
C ILE A 370 5.12 -20.71 9.53
N ASP A 371 5.31 -21.85 10.17
CA ASP A 371 4.31 -22.90 10.19
C ASP A 371 2.99 -22.36 10.76
N GLY A 372 1.88 -22.61 10.07
CA GLY A 372 0.58 -21.99 10.33
C GLY A 372 0.20 -20.83 9.41
N THR A 373 1.12 -20.28 8.59
CA THR A 373 0.74 -19.33 7.52
C THR A 373 -0.10 -20.04 6.46
N GLN A 374 -1.34 -19.59 6.28
CA GLN A 374 -2.26 -20.12 5.26
C GLN A 374 -2.30 -19.16 4.08
N VAL A 375 -2.12 -19.68 2.87
CA VAL A 375 -2.32 -18.92 1.64
C VAL A 375 -3.27 -19.69 0.75
N TYR A 376 -4.34 -19.04 0.35
CA TYR A 376 -5.43 -19.67 -0.40
C TYR A 376 -6.07 -18.67 -1.35
N ILE A 377 -6.84 -19.17 -2.31
CA ILE A 377 -7.74 -18.35 -3.12
C ILE A 377 -9.19 -18.62 -2.72
N ASN A 378 -10.03 -17.61 -2.88
CA ASN A 378 -11.47 -17.74 -2.93
C ASN A 378 -11.87 -17.68 -4.40
N TYR A 379 -12.31 -18.80 -4.97
CA TYR A 379 -12.78 -18.87 -6.35
C TYR A 379 -14.25 -19.29 -6.36
N GLY A 380 -15.15 -18.41 -6.78
CA GLY A 380 -16.59 -18.72 -6.76
C GLY A 380 -17.13 -19.01 -5.35
N GLY A 381 -16.53 -18.41 -4.31
CA GLY A 381 -16.84 -18.70 -2.91
C GLY A 381 -16.24 -20.01 -2.35
N LYS A 382 -15.46 -20.75 -3.16
CA LYS A 382 -14.74 -21.95 -2.72
C LYS A 382 -13.31 -21.59 -2.34
N ARG A 383 -12.88 -22.03 -1.16
CA ARG A 383 -11.50 -21.94 -0.72
C ARG A 383 -10.64 -23.00 -1.40
N ILE A 384 -9.51 -22.59 -1.99
CA ILE A 384 -8.52 -23.50 -2.57
C ILE A 384 -7.13 -23.08 -2.07
N ASP A 385 -6.46 -23.96 -1.32
CA ASP A 385 -5.15 -23.66 -0.74
C ASP A 385 -4.04 -23.67 -1.81
N LEU A 386 -3.13 -22.70 -1.71
CA LEU A 386 -1.92 -22.61 -2.54
C LEU A 386 -0.78 -23.35 -1.87
N GLU A 387 0.08 -23.96 -2.69
CA GLU A 387 1.21 -24.76 -2.22
C GLU A 387 2.47 -23.91 -2.13
N TYR A 388 3.14 -23.92 -0.97
CA TYR A 388 4.40 -23.22 -0.79
C TYR A 388 5.55 -23.97 -1.48
N ASN A 389 6.31 -23.27 -2.33
CA ASN A 389 7.48 -23.78 -3.00
C ASN A 389 8.76 -23.26 -2.32
N PRO A 390 9.51 -24.09 -1.56
CA PRO A 390 10.68 -23.63 -0.80
C PRO A 390 11.83 -23.11 -1.64
N LYS A 391 11.92 -23.52 -2.92
CA LYS A 391 13.01 -23.10 -3.82
C LYS A 391 12.79 -21.68 -4.32
N THR A 392 11.56 -21.35 -4.70
CA THR A 392 11.19 -20.04 -5.24
C THR A 392 10.65 -19.10 -4.16
N LYS A 393 10.37 -19.61 -2.96
CA LYS A 393 9.76 -18.89 -1.83
C LYS A 393 8.41 -18.24 -2.18
N GLN A 394 7.63 -18.90 -3.03
CA GLN A 394 6.31 -18.44 -3.46
C GLN A 394 5.24 -19.50 -3.22
N TYR A 395 3.99 -19.07 -3.20
CA TYR A 395 2.82 -19.95 -3.15
C TYR A 395 2.26 -20.11 -4.56
N GLU A 396 1.88 -21.32 -4.99
CA GLU A 396 1.36 -21.53 -6.34
C GLU A 396 0.21 -22.54 -6.41
N LYS A 397 -0.71 -22.33 -7.36
CA LYS A 397 -1.77 -23.30 -7.72
C LYS A 397 -2.23 -23.12 -9.16
N ASN A 398 -2.60 -24.23 -9.82
CA ASN A 398 -3.30 -24.22 -11.09
C ASN A 398 -4.81 -24.36 -10.84
N ILE A 399 -5.61 -23.54 -11.52
CA ILE A 399 -7.07 -23.50 -11.39
C ILE A 399 -7.70 -23.70 -12.75
N LYS A 400 -8.70 -24.59 -12.80
CA LYS A 400 -9.55 -24.77 -13.96
C LYS A 400 -10.72 -23.80 -13.92
N ILE A 401 -10.98 -23.16 -15.05
CA ILE A 401 -12.07 -22.20 -15.19
C ILE A 401 -13.41 -22.94 -15.22
N GLU A 402 -14.23 -22.69 -14.20
CA GLU A 402 -15.62 -23.15 -14.13
C GLU A 402 -16.52 -22.24 -15.00
N LYS A 403 -17.62 -22.81 -15.50
CA LYS A 403 -18.66 -22.08 -16.23
C LYS A 403 -19.32 -21.02 -15.33
N GLY A 404 -19.78 -19.93 -15.92
CA GLY A 404 -20.44 -18.83 -15.21
C GLY A 404 -19.48 -17.71 -14.84
N LYS A 405 -20.05 -16.68 -14.22
CA LYS A 405 -19.33 -15.52 -13.71
C LYS A 405 -18.94 -15.72 -12.25
N LYS A 406 -17.63 -15.71 -11.98
CA LYS A 406 -17.06 -15.96 -10.64
C LYS A 406 -16.01 -14.92 -10.33
N SER A 407 -15.96 -14.45 -9.08
CA SER A 407 -14.82 -13.68 -8.62
C SER A 407 -13.70 -14.61 -8.15
N ILE A 408 -12.48 -14.11 -8.25
CA ILE A 408 -11.30 -14.70 -7.66
C ILE A 408 -10.49 -13.64 -6.91
N ASP A 409 -10.16 -13.96 -5.67
CA ASP A 409 -9.22 -13.22 -4.84
C ASP A 409 -8.34 -14.21 -4.10
N ALA A 410 -7.14 -13.79 -3.74
CA ALA A 410 -6.20 -14.57 -2.96
C ALA A 410 -6.01 -13.94 -1.59
N VAL A 411 -5.84 -14.79 -0.59
CA VAL A 411 -5.67 -14.41 0.80
C VAL A 411 -4.40 -15.05 1.33
N ALA A 412 -3.58 -14.24 2.01
CA ALA A 412 -2.54 -14.72 2.89
C ALA A 412 -2.91 -14.36 4.32
N GLU A 413 -2.95 -15.34 5.20
CA GLU A 413 -3.35 -15.14 6.59
C GLU A 413 -2.43 -15.87 7.58
N PHE A 414 -2.33 -15.28 8.75
CA PHE A 414 -1.84 -15.96 9.95
C PHE A 414 -2.74 -15.55 11.12
N ASP A 415 -3.37 -16.53 11.75
CA ASP A 415 -4.43 -16.33 12.74
C ASP A 415 -3.99 -15.39 13.88
N GLY A 416 -4.80 -14.37 14.15
CA GLY A 416 -4.51 -13.31 15.12
C GLY A 416 -3.58 -12.18 14.63
N TYR A 417 -2.82 -12.36 13.54
CA TYR A 417 -1.81 -11.39 13.10
C TYR A 417 -2.23 -10.65 11.84
N PHE A 418 -2.32 -11.34 10.70
CA PHE A 418 -2.60 -10.68 9.43
C PHE A 418 -3.58 -11.47 8.56
N PHE A 419 -4.33 -10.75 7.74
CA PHE A 419 -5.26 -11.20 6.72
C PHE A 419 -5.11 -10.26 5.52
N TYR A 420 -4.14 -10.57 4.66
CA TYR A 420 -3.89 -9.79 3.45
C TYR A 420 -4.73 -10.36 2.31
N GLN A 421 -5.45 -9.48 1.62
CA GLN A 421 -6.24 -9.83 0.44
C GLN A 421 -5.62 -9.19 -0.80
N SER A 422 -5.46 -9.99 -1.85
CA SER A 422 -5.10 -9.49 -3.16
C SER A 422 -6.23 -8.65 -3.76
N ASP A 423 -5.91 -8.07 -4.91
CA ASP A 423 -6.87 -7.57 -5.87
C ASP A 423 -7.95 -8.62 -6.22
N ILE A 424 -9.15 -8.13 -6.51
CA ILE A 424 -10.27 -8.95 -6.97
C ILE A 424 -10.28 -8.99 -8.50
N TYR A 425 -10.38 -10.20 -9.05
CA TYR A 425 -10.58 -10.42 -10.49
C TYR A 425 -11.94 -11.09 -10.71
N ILE A 426 -12.59 -10.77 -11.82
CA ILE A 426 -13.85 -11.39 -12.26
C ILE A 426 -13.54 -12.25 -13.47
N ILE A 427 -13.82 -13.55 -13.36
CA ILE A 427 -13.69 -14.52 -14.44
C ILE A 427 -15.06 -14.75 -15.04
N ASN A 428 -15.21 -14.40 -16.32
CA ASN A 428 -16.36 -14.78 -17.13
C ASN A 428 -16.05 -16.06 -17.90
N GLY A 429 -16.49 -17.20 -17.35
CA GLY A 429 -16.28 -18.54 -17.90
C GLY A 429 -17.31 -18.96 -18.94
N ASP A 430 -18.17 -18.07 -19.44
CA ASP A 430 -19.19 -18.40 -20.44
C ASP A 430 -18.79 -18.04 -21.88
N GLU A 431 -17.70 -17.29 -22.08
CA GLU A 431 -17.30 -16.80 -23.39
C GLU A 431 -16.30 -17.73 -24.08
N ALA A 432 -16.68 -18.25 -25.25
CA ALA A 432 -15.77 -18.99 -26.11
C ALA A 432 -14.71 -18.04 -26.69
N VAL A 433 -13.47 -18.12 -26.20
CA VAL A 433 -12.33 -17.46 -26.83
C VAL A 433 -11.92 -18.26 -28.07
N PRO A 434 -11.74 -17.64 -29.26
CA PRO A 434 -11.29 -18.36 -30.45
C PRO A 434 -9.91 -19.00 -30.20
N LYS A 435 -9.85 -20.34 -30.22
CA LYS A 435 -8.61 -21.12 -30.04
C LYS A 435 -7.62 -20.82 -31.15
N ILE A 436 -6.49 -20.19 -30.82
CA ILE A 436 -5.32 -20.18 -31.70
C ILE A 436 -4.63 -21.55 -31.59
N VAL A 437 -4.77 -22.36 -32.63
CA VAL A 437 -4.07 -23.64 -32.78
C VAL A 437 -2.57 -23.36 -32.99
N LYS A 438 -1.73 -23.63 -31.99
CA LYS A 438 -0.27 -23.69 -32.16
C LYS A 438 0.13 -25.08 -32.64
N PHE A 439 0.75 -25.15 -33.82
CA PHE A 439 1.45 -26.34 -34.32
C PHE A 439 2.62 -26.68 -33.40
N GLN A 440 2.70 -27.93 -32.94
CA GLN A 440 3.89 -28.48 -32.27
C GLN A 440 4.75 -29.22 -33.31
N GLU A 441 6.00 -28.78 -33.48
CA GLU A 441 7.04 -29.57 -34.13
C GLU A 441 7.60 -30.60 -33.14
N LYS A 442 7.54 -31.88 -33.53
CA LYS A 442 8.21 -32.99 -32.83
C LYS A 442 9.72 -32.92 -33.08
N LYS A 443 10.52 -32.88 -32.01
CA LYS A 443 11.94 -33.29 -32.04
C LYS A 443 12.08 -34.67 -31.39
N GLU A 444 12.60 -35.62 -32.16
CA GLU A 444 13.04 -36.95 -31.70
C GLU A 444 14.30 -36.84 -30.84
N ILE A 445 14.39 -37.63 -29.76
CA ILE A 445 15.61 -37.89 -29.01
C ILE A 445 15.84 -39.40 -29.00
N LYS A 446 16.98 -39.83 -29.56
CA LYS A 446 17.49 -41.21 -29.46
C LYS A 446 18.15 -41.44 -28.09
N LYS A 447 17.84 -42.56 -27.44
CA LYS A 447 18.51 -43.07 -26.23
C LYS A 447 19.51 -44.16 -26.62
N GLU A 448 20.71 -44.13 -26.04
CA GLU A 448 21.63 -45.28 -25.98
C GLU A 448 21.68 -45.87 -24.55
N PRO A 449 21.85 -47.21 -24.40
CA PRO A 449 21.85 -47.88 -23.10
C PRO A 449 23.25 -48.03 -22.46
N PRO A 450 23.36 -48.18 -21.12
CA PRO A 450 24.64 -48.35 -20.43
C PRO A 450 25.09 -49.82 -20.36
N LYS A 451 26.42 -50.05 -20.29
CA LYS A 451 27.05 -51.35 -20.02
C LYS A 451 27.77 -51.38 -18.65
N PRO A 452 27.94 -52.56 -18.04
CA PRO A 452 28.06 -52.73 -16.59
C PRO A 452 29.50 -52.73 -16.03
N VAL A 453 29.60 -52.37 -14.75
CA VAL A 453 30.80 -52.42 -13.90
C VAL A 453 31.03 -53.84 -13.38
N VAL A 454 32.28 -54.32 -13.43
CA VAL A 454 32.73 -55.54 -12.71
C VAL A 454 33.87 -55.16 -11.76
N VAL A 455 33.69 -55.49 -10.49
CA VAL A 455 34.65 -55.30 -9.39
C VAL A 455 35.50 -56.55 -9.22
N LYS A 456 36.82 -56.40 -9.03
CA LYS A 456 37.70 -57.41 -8.42
C LYS A 456 38.50 -56.80 -7.26
N LYS A 457 38.42 -57.46 -6.10
CA LYS A 457 39.24 -57.24 -4.89
C LYS A 457 40.67 -57.74 -5.11
N ILE A 458 41.67 -57.01 -4.60
CA ILE A 458 43.00 -57.53 -4.27
C ILE A 458 43.42 -56.97 -2.90
N GLU A 459 44.00 -57.85 -2.08
CA GLU A 459 44.39 -57.68 -0.69
C GLU A 459 45.57 -56.72 -0.46
N VAL A 460 45.58 -56.16 0.75
CA VAL A 460 46.47 -55.13 1.26
C VAL A 460 47.79 -55.74 1.75
N LYS A 461 48.92 -55.32 1.16
CA LYS A 461 50.23 -55.36 1.82
C LYS A 461 50.42 -54.09 2.64
N LYS A 462 51.03 -54.19 3.82
CA LYS A 462 51.45 -53.06 4.67
C LYS A 462 52.36 -52.14 3.85
N VAL A 463 51.86 -50.96 3.50
CA VAL A 463 52.54 -49.92 2.74
C VAL A 463 53.24 -48.99 3.74
N GLU A 464 54.56 -48.85 3.66
CA GLU A 464 55.27 -47.71 4.25
C GLU A 464 54.59 -46.43 3.77
N GLU A 465 54.24 -45.51 4.67
CA GLU A 465 53.56 -44.26 4.32
C GLU A 465 54.33 -43.54 3.21
N LYS A 466 53.81 -43.67 1.99
CA LYS A 466 54.37 -43.01 0.82
C LYS A 466 54.27 -41.51 1.08
N LYS A 467 55.40 -40.79 1.09
CA LYS A 467 55.40 -39.32 1.13
C LYS A 467 54.64 -38.80 -0.08
N ILE A 468 53.45 -38.25 0.12
CA ILE A 468 52.64 -37.64 -0.95
C ILE A 468 52.84 -36.13 -0.89
N TYR A 469 53.58 -35.61 -1.86
CA TYR A 469 53.71 -34.18 -2.07
C TYR A 469 52.61 -33.67 -3.01
N ASP A 470 51.99 -32.55 -2.67
CA ASP A 470 51.07 -31.80 -3.55
C ASP A 470 51.34 -30.29 -3.44
N LEU A 471 50.82 -29.50 -4.37
CA LEU A 471 50.92 -28.04 -4.39
C LEU A 471 49.53 -27.44 -4.17
N LYS A 472 49.25 -26.91 -3.00
CA LYS A 472 48.00 -26.21 -2.72
C LYS A 472 48.05 -24.78 -3.26
N ILE A 473 46.96 -24.35 -3.87
CA ILE A 473 46.78 -22.98 -4.37
C ILE A 473 45.60 -22.40 -3.59
N GLU A 474 45.81 -21.26 -2.95
CA GLU A 474 44.82 -20.61 -2.09
C GLU A 474 44.48 -19.21 -2.64
N ASN A 475 43.33 -18.67 -2.22
CA ASN A 475 42.78 -17.36 -2.63
C ASN A 475 42.40 -17.23 -4.11
N ILE A 476 42.13 -18.35 -4.78
CA ILE A 476 41.53 -18.41 -6.12
C ILE A 476 40.46 -19.52 -6.14
N ASP A 477 39.20 -19.17 -5.88
CA ASP A 477 38.08 -20.12 -5.86
C ASP A 477 37.29 -20.14 -7.18
N THR A 478 37.42 -19.09 -8.00
CA THR A 478 36.65 -18.92 -9.24
C THR A 478 37.55 -18.82 -10.46
N LYS A 479 37.19 -19.53 -11.54
CA LYS A 479 37.85 -19.41 -12.86
C LYS A 479 37.64 -18.05 -13.53
N VAL A 480 36.64 -17.30 -13.08
CA VAL A 480 36.28 -15.96 -13.57
C VAL A 480 36.46 -14.96 -12.44
N ILE A 481 37.20 -13.88 -12.69
CA ILE A 481 37.52 -12.82 -11.74
C ILE A 481 37.26 -11.47 -12.43
N THR A 482 36.59 -10.53 -11.78
CA THR A 482 36.37 -9.20 -12.38
C THR A 482 37.61 -8.31 -12.25
N GLN A 483 37.73 -7.28 -13.09
CA GLN A 483 38.85 -6.34 -12.97
C GLN A 483 38.94 -5.63 -11.61
N ASN A 484 37.84 -5.44 -10.89
CA ASN A 484 37.84 -4.84 -9.56
C ASN A 484 38.34 -5.82 -8.49
N ASP A 485 37.99 -7.10 -8.59
CA ASP A 485 38.42 -8.14 -7.65
C ASP A 485 39.95 -8.32 -7.65
N LEU A 486 40.64 -7.92 -8.72
CA LEU A 486 42.09 -7.98 -8.82
C LEU A 486 42.80 -6.95 -7.92
N LYS A 487 42.11 -5.88 -7.50
CA LYS A 487 42.75 -4.77 -6.75
C LYS A 487 43.37 -5.22 -5.43
N ASP A 488 42.75 -6.20 -4.79
CA ASP A 488 43.10 -6.65 -3.44
C ASP A 488 43.40 -8.16 -3.36
N LYS A 489 43.55 -8.86 -4.49
CA LYS A 489 43.79 -10.31 -4.52
C LYS A 489 45.27 -10.69 -4.57
N GLU A 490 45.63 -11.61 -3.68
CA GLU A 490 46.95 -12.22 -3.56
C GLU A 490 46.83 -13.74 -3.67
N ILE A 491 47.46 -14.32 -4.69
CA ILE A 491 47.41 -15.77 -4.96
C ILE A 491 48.55 -16.45 -4.19
N ILE A 492 48.22 -17.48 -3.41
CA ILE A 492 49.21 -18.16 -2.56
C ILE A 492 49.49 -19.56 -3.11
N PHE A 493 50.78 -19.93 -3.22
CA PHE A 493 51.24 -21.24 -3.64
C PHE A 493 52.00 -21.92 -2.50
N ARG A 494 51.49 -23.07 -2.03
CA ARG A 494 52.05 -23.79 -0.88
C ARG A 494 52.25 -25.28 -1.17
N PRO A 495 53.50 -25.79 -1.20
CA PRO A 495 53.73 -27.23 -1.23
C PRO A 495 53.35 -27.84 0.12
N ILE A 496 52.70 -29.01 0.06
CA ILE A 496 52.21 -29.75 1.21
C ILE A 496 52.72 -31.19 1.16
N LEU A 497 52.98 -31.78 2.32
CA LEU A 497 53.33 -33.19 2.47
C LEU A 497 52.26 -33.87 3.33
N ASN A 498 51.61 -34.91 2.80
CA ASN A 498 50.55 -35.64 3.49
C ASN A 498 49.45 -34.70 4.06
N ASN A 499 48.99 -33.74 3.26
CA ASN A 499 48.02 -32.69 3.64
C ASN A 499 48.45 -31.72 4.76
N LYS A 500 49.73 -31.69 5.15
CA LYS A 500 50.28 -30.71 6.10
C LYS A 500 51.24 -29.75 5.41
N SER A 501 51.29 -28.52 5.91
CA SER A 501 52.24 -27.50 5.42
C SER A 501 53.67 -27.91 5.77
N LEU A 502 54.61 -27.65 4.85
CA LEU A 502 56.03 -27.87 5.12
C LEU A 502 56.53 -26.90 6.19
N ASN A 503 57.51 -27.36 6.98
CA ASN A 503 58.34 -26.45 7.77
C ASN A 503 59.31 -25.68 6.84
N GLU A 504 59.90 -24.61 7.34
CA GLU A 504 60.79 -23.73 6.56
C GLU A 504 62.01 -24.47 5.99
N ASN A 505 62.60 -25.39 6.76
CA ASN A 505 63.77 -26.17 6.33
C ASN A 505 63.45 -27.08 5.14
N ASP A 506 62.29 -27.73 5.14
CA ASP A 506 61.85 -28.60 4.05
C ASP A 506 61.32 -27.80 2.86
N PHE A 507 60.66 -26.66 3.12
CA PHE A 507 60.26 -25.70 2.08
C PHE A 507 61.47 -25.12 1.34
N SER A 508 62.59 -24.88 2.04
CA SER A 508 63.80 -24.30 1.46
C SER A 508 64.43 -25.12 0.33
N LYS A 509 64.14 -26.42 0.31
CA LYS A 509 64.61 -27.38 -0.70
C LYS A 509 63.81 -27.31 -2.00
N PHE A 510 62.66 -26.65 -2.00
CA PHE A 510 61.83 -26.48 -3.18
C PHE A 510 62.19 -25.22 -3.97
N LYS A 511 62.23 -25.34 -5.30
CA LYS A 511 62.38 -24.21 -6.23
C LYS A 511 61.10 -24.04 -7.05
N LEU A 512 60.56 -22.82 -7.07
CA LEU A 512 59.41 -22.47 -7.90
C LEU A 512 59.88 -21.89 -9.24
N LYS A 513 59.45 -22.51 -10.34
CA LYS A 513 59.46 -21.91 -11.69
C LYS A 513 58.04 -21.45 -11.99
N PHE A 514 57.92 -20.17 -12.31
CA PHE A 514 56.64 -19.50 -12.50
C PHE A 514 56.60 -18.85 -13.88
N LYS A 515 55.54 -19.13 -14.65
CA LYS A 515 55.25 -18.45 -15.91
C LYS A 515 53.85 -17.88 -15.84
N ASP A 516 53.74 -16.56 -15.94
CA ASP A 516 52.47 -15.84 -16.01
C ASP A 516 52.41 -14.96 -17.27
N GLY A 517 51.18 -14.62 -17.66
CA GLY A 517 50.89 -13.59 -18.66
C GLY A 517 50.33 -12.30 -18.06
N LEU A 518 50.43 -12.11 -16.74
CA LEU A 518 49.76 -11.06 -15.96
C LEU A 518 50.74 -10.02 -15.37
N ASN A 519 52.05 -10.16 -15.62
CA ASN A 519 53.12 -9.26 -15.19
C ASN A 519 53.10 -8.97 -13.67
N GLY A 520 52.75 -9.97 -12.86
CA GLY A 520 52.68 -9.83 -11.40
C GLY A 520 54.03 -9.92 -10.70
N LYS A 521 54.04 -9.62 -9.40
CA LYS A 521 55.21 -9.77 -8.54
C LYS A 521 55.05 -11.01 -7.67
N LEU A 522 56.00 -11.93 -7.78
CA LEU A 522 56.12 -13.11 -6.92
C LEU A 522 57.04 -12.79 -5.73
N GLN A 523 56.56 -13.04 -4.52
CA GLN A 523 57.31 -12.92 -3.27
C GLN A 523 57.38 -14.28 -2.57
N ARG A 524 58.45 -14.52 -1.82
CA ARG A 524 58.65 -15.75 -1.05
C ARG A 524 58.55 -15.41 0.43
N GLU A 525 57.70 -16.15 1.12
CA GLU A 525 57.48 -16.09 2.57
C GLU A 525 57.98 -17.38 3.23
N ASP A 526 57.90 -17.48 4.55
CA ASP A 526 58.51 -18.55 5.36
C ASP A 526 58.14 -19.98 4.90
N ASN A 527 56.90 -20.20 4.46
CA ASN A 527 56.41 -21.51 4.00
C ASN A 527 55.50 -21.48 2.77
N PHE A 528 55.46 -20.37 2.02
CA PHE A 528 54.71 -20.27 0.76
C PHE A 528 55.31 -19.20 -0.18
N TRP A 529 54.82 -19.18 -1.42
CA TRP A 529 55.03 -18.07 -2.34
C TRP A 529 53.73 -17.30 -2.52
N SER A 530 53.81 -15.98 -2.56
CA SER A 530 52.67 -15.12 -2.83
C SER A 530 52.85 -14.35 -4.15
N TYR A 531 51.77 -14.23 -4.90
CA TYR A 531 51.77 -13.57 -6.20
C TYR A 531 50.69 -12.49 -6.24
N ARG A 532 51.15 -11.25 -6.37
CA ARG A 532 50.29 -10.06 -6.43
C ARG A 532 50.29 -9.48 -7.83
N ILE A 533 49.09 -9.32 -8.39
CA ILE A 533 48.88 -8.72 -9.70
C ILE A 533 48.86 -7.18 -9.51
N PRO A 534 49.69 -6.40 -10.22
CA PRO A 534 49.70 -4.96 -10.06
C PRO A 534 48.38 -4.36 -10.54
N THR A 535 47.75 -3.54 -9.69
CA THR A 535 46.59 -2.74 -10.06
C THR A 535 46.99 -1.27 -10.18
N TYR A 536 46.80 -0.70 -11.36
CA TYR A 536 47.15 0.69 -11.68
C TYR A 536 46.10 1.63 -11.06
N ASP A 537 46.56 2.65 -10.33
CA ASP A 537 45.71 3.62 -9.66
C ASP A 537 45.61 4.89 -10.53
N GLY A 538 44.67 4.93 -11.48
CA GLY A 538 44.48 6.13 -12.31
C GLY A 538 43.40 6.04 -13.38
N VAL A 539 42.61 7.12 -13.50
CA VAL A 539 41.38 7.23 -14.32
C VAL A 539 41.65 7.28 -15.84
N THR A 540 42.90 7.43 -16.30
CA THR A 540 43.18 7.78 -17.72
C THR A 540 44.19 6.90 -18.47
N LYS A 541 44.64 5.76 -17.91
CA LYS A 541 45.48 4.79 -18.66
C LYS A 541 45.01 3.35 -18.45
N PHE A 542 43.98 2.96 -19.19
CA PHE A 542 43.50 1.57 -19.22
C PHE A 542 44.47 0.67 -19.99
N ARG A 543 45.28 -0.11 -19.26
CA ARG A 543 45.77 -1.41 -19.71
C ARG A 543 45.59 -2.42 -18.58
N ASN A 544 44.35 -2.60 -18.16
CA ASN A 544 44.01 -3.75 -17.32
C ASN A 544 43.99 -5.01 -18.21
N PRO A 545 44.54 -6.14 -17.76
CA PRO A 545 44.43 -7.39 -18.49
C PRO A 545 42.94 -7.75 -18.71
N GLN A 546 42.58 -8.14 -19.92
CA GLN A 546 41.25 -8.62 -20.31
C GLN A 546 41.42 -9.90 -21.10
N GLY A 547 40.58 -10.89 -20.81
CA GLY A 547 40.62 -12.21 -21.46
C GLY A 547 41.18 -13.31 -20.57
N ASN A 548 41.57 -14.40 -21.19
CA ASN A 548 41.97 -15.63 -20.51
C ASN A 548 43.49 -15.70 -20.35
N TYR A 549 43.94 -15.90 -19.12
CA TYR A 549 45.34 -16.00 -18.76
C TYR A 549 45.63 -17.35 -18.15
N LYS A 550 46.73 -17.96 -18.58
CA LYS A 550 47.20 -19.24 -18.04
C LYS A 550 48.44 -19.02 -17.20
N ILE A 551 48.38 -19.41 -15.94
CA ILE A 551 49.50 -19.37 -15.01
C ILE A 551 49.99 -20.81 -14.84
N LYS A 552 51.25 -21.04 -15.22
CA LYS A 552 51.89 -22.35 -15.11
C LYS A 552 52.92 -22.34 -13.99
N ILE A 553 52.75 -23.26 -13.03
CA ILE A 553 53.53 -23.32 -11.80
C ILE A 553 54.22 -24.68 -11.74
N ILE A 554 55.55 -24.68 -11.64
CA ILE A 554 56.36 -25.89 -11.51
C ILE A 554 57.17 -25.75 -10.22
N CYS A 555 56.95 -26.64 -9.27
CA CYS A 555 57.67 -26.71 -8.00
C CYS A 555 58.55 -27.97 -7.99
N GLU A 556 59.87 -27.80 -7.86
CA GLU A 556 60.85 -28.89 -7.95
C GLU A 556 61.66 -29.00 -6.66
N ASN A 557 61.76 -30.21 -6.10
CA ASN A 557 62.74 -30.57 -5.08
C ASN A 557 63.67 -31.64 -5.67
N LYS A 558 64.94 -31.28 -5.86
CA LYS A 558 65.93 -32.15 -6.51
C LYS A 558 66.40 -33.29 -5.62
N ASP A 559 66.44 -33.07 -4.30
CA ASP A 559 66.97 -34.05 -3.34
C ASP A 559 66.05 -35.25 -3.20
N GLU A 560 64.74 -35.02 -3.29
CA GLU A 560 63.72 -36.07 -3.20
C GLU A 560 63.13 -36.47 -4.58
N LYS A 561 63.69 -35.93 -5.67
CA LYS A 561 63.22 -36.15 -7.06
C LYS A 561 61.73 -35.85 -7.25
N VAL A 562 61.21 -34.83 -6.57
CA VAL A 562 59.79 -34.42 -6.64
C VAL A 562 59.65 -33.26 -7.62
N LYS A 563 58.70 -33.40 -8.55
CA LYS A 563 58.28 -32.33 -9.45
C LYS A 563 56.76 -32.22 -9.43
N LEU A 564 56.25 -31.08 -8.98
CA LEU A 564 54.83 -30.76 -8.92
C LEU A 564 54.52 -29.71 -9.99
N GLU A 565 53.48 -29.95 -10.77
CA GLU A 565 53.08 -29.06 -11.86
C GLU A 565 51.57 -28.78 -11.75
N LYS A 566 51.19 -27.51 -11.68
CA LYS A 566 49.79 -27.07 -11.74
C LYS A 566 49.64 -25.91 -12.72
N GLU A 567 48.50 -25.89 -13.37
CA GLU A 567 48.11 -24.84 -14.30
C GLU A 567 46.77 -24.26 -13.86
N ILE A 568 46.68 -22.93 -13.79
CA ILE A 568 45.45 -22.21 -13.48
C ILE A 568 45.08 -21.37 -14.69
N GLU A 569 43.81 -21.43 -15.07
CA GLU A 569 43.21 -20.55 -16.06
C GLU A 569 42.34 -19.51 -15.36
N ILE A 570 42.62 -18.23 -15.60
CA ILE A 570 41.92 -17.07 -15.04
C ILE A 570 41.31 -16.27 -16.18
N GLN A 571 39.99 -16.12 -16.19
CA GLN A 571 39.27 -15.23 -17.08
C GLN A 571 39.00 -13.90 -16.40
N ILE A 572 39.48 -12.80 -16.99
CA ILE A 572 39.27 -11.45 -16.46
C ILE A 572 38.18 -10.73 -17.26
N GLU A 573 37.02 -10.52 -16.63
CA GLU A 573 35.88 -9.85 -17.23
C GLU A 573 35.94 -8.33 -17.09
N LYS A 574 35.46 -7.63 -18.12
CA LYS A 574 35.38 -6.15 -18.15
C LYS A 574 34.30 -5.69 -17.16
N ILE A 575 34.64 -4.69 -16.33
CA ILE A 575 33.68 -4.01 -15.46
C ILE A 575 32.48 -3.48 -16.24
N GLY A 576 31.29 -3.62 -15.66
CA GLY A 576 30.04 -3.18 -16.28
C GLY A 576 30.01 -1.66 -16.47
N PHE A 577 29.28 -1.18 -17.49
CA PHE A 577 29.16 0.26 -17.78
C PHE A 577 28.72 1.07 -16.55
N TRP A 578 27.77 0.54 -15.78
CA TRP A 578 27.25 1.19 -14.58
C TRP A 578 28.25 1.24 -13.42
N GLU A 579 29.15 0.27 -13.29
CA GLU A 579 30.22 0.32 -12.28
C GLU A 579 31.31 1.32 -12.67
N ALA A 580 31.60 1.45 -13.96
CA ALA A 580 32.58 2.41 -14.46
C ALA A 580 32.07 3.86 -14.42
N TRP A 581 30.80 4.10 -14.75
CA TRP A 581 30.26 5.45 -14.99
C TRP A 581 29.10 5.86 -14.08
N GLY A 582 28.53 4.94 -13.30
CA GLY A 582 27.32 5.18 -12.52
C GLY A 582 27.45 6.32 -11.52
N GLN A 583 28.63 6.51 -10.90
CA GLN A 583 28.86 7.66 -10.00
C GLN A 583 28.81 9.00 -10.75
N LEU A 584 29.45 9.09 -11.92
CA LEU A 584 29.47 10.31 -12.72
C LEU A 584 28.06 10.66 -13.21
N ILE A 585 27.33 9.65 -13.70
CA ILE A 585 25.94 9.78 -14.16
C ILE A 585 25.03 10.22 -13.01
N SER A 586 25.20 9.66 -11.80
CA SER A 586 24.42 10.03 -10.62
C SER A 586 24.63 11.48 -10.19
N ILE A 587 25.86 11.99 -10.26
CA ILE A 587 26.18 13.39 -9.96
C ILE A 587 25.50 14.33 -10.96
N ILE A 588 25.55 14.00 -12.25
CA ILE A 588 24.91 14.79 -13.31
C ILE A 588 23.39 14.82 -13.11
N LEU A 589 22.76 13.67 -12.85
CA LEU A 589 21.32 13.58 -12.58
C LEU A 589 20.91 14.36 -11.32
N GLY A 590 21.68 14.28 -10.24
CA GLY A 590 21.44 15.06 -9.03
C GLY A 590 21.46 16.56 -9.28
N PHE A 591 22.37 17.04 -10.13
CA PHE A 591 22.44 18.45 -10.51
C PHE A 591 21.23 18.89 -11.34
N ILE A 592 20.75 18.04 -12.25
CA ILE A 592 19.54 18.28 -13.04
C ILE A 592 18.30 18.37 -12.14
N VAL A 593 18.14 17.47 -11.18
CA VAL A 593 17.02 17.50 -10.22
C VAL A 593 17.06 18.76 -9.35
N ALA A 594 18.24 19.17 -8.87
CA ALA A 594 18.40 20.41 -8.11
C ALA A 594 17.99 21.66 -8.92
N ILE A 595 18.33 21.68 -10.22
CA ILE A 595 17.90 22.74 -11.14
C ILE A 595 16.38 22.71 -11.34
N ILE A 596 15.77 21.53 -11.53
CA ILE A 596 14.31 21.38 -11.68
C ILE A 596 13.58 21.85 -10.41
N LEU A 597 14.06 21.46 -9.23
CA LEU A 597 13.50 21.90 -7.95
C LEU A 597 13.69 23.40 -7.72
N GLY A 598 14.86 23.96 -8.08
CA GLY A 598 15.13 25.39 -8.01
C GLY A 598 14.23 26.22 -8.94
N ILE A 599 14.03 25.75 -10.18
CA ILE A 599 13.11 26.38 -11.15
C ILE A 599 11.65 26.23 -10.70
N GLY A 600 11.27 25.08 -10.15
CA GLY A 600 9.93 24.83 -9.60
C GLY A 600 9.61 25.72 -8.39
N TYR A 601 10.62 25.99 -7.55
CA TYR A 601 10.52 26.93 -6.44
C TYR A 601 10.44 28.40 -6.92
N TRP A 602 11.16 28.76 -7.99
CA TRP A 602 11.17 30.12 -8.56
C TRP A 602 9.99 30.49 -9.46
N LYS A 603 9.25 29.52 -10.04
CA LYS A 603 8.17 29.78 -11.01
C LYS A 603 6.74 29.61 -10.46
N LYS A 604 6.51 29.66 -9.15
CA LYS A 604 5.15 29.45 -8.62
C LYS A 604 4.28 30.71 -8.73
N SER A 605 3.39 30.75 -9.73
CA SER A 605 2.21 31.63 -9.74
C SER A 605 1.30 31.21 -8.56
N ARG A 606 0.95 32.13 -7.65
CA ARG A 606 0.20 31.79 -6.43
C ARG A 606 -1.30 31.59 -6.68
N PHE A 607 -1.87 32.25 -7.68
CA PHE A 607 -3.04 31.70 -8.39
C PHE A 607 -2.54 30.65 -9.38
N LEU A 608 -2.94 29.38 -9.21
CA LEU A 608 -2.55 28.30 -10.12
C LEU A 608 -2.94 28.65 -11.57
N LYS A 609 -2.14 28.20 -12.55
CA LYS A 609 -2.42 28.43 -13.98
C LYS A 609 -3.81 27.85 -14.30
N ASN A 610 -4.68 28.65 -14.92
CA ASN A 610 -6.08 28.33 -15.28
C ASN A 610 -7.14 28.50 -14.18
N LYS A 611 -6.79 29.07 -13.03
CA LYS A 611 -7.78 29.40 -11.99
C LYS A 611 -8.65 30.59 -12.36
N LYS A 612 -9.97 30.45 -12.20
CA LYS A 612 -10.98 31.44 -12.62
C LYS A 612 -12.11 31.53 -11.60
N ILE A 613 -12.70 32.70 -11.50
CA ILE A 613 -13.97 32.88 -10.79
C ILE A 613 -15.08 32.93 -11.82
N GLU A 614 -15.99 31.97 -11.77
CA GLU A 614 -17.24 32.04 -12.52
C GLU A 614 -18.26 32.81 -11.69
N ILE A 615 -18.83 33.85 -12.28
CA ILE A 615 -19.88 34.65 -11.69
C ILE A 615 -21.16 34.29 -12.39
N THR A 616 -22.15 33.80 -11.64
CA THR A 616 -23.45 33.40 -12.17
C THR A 616 -24.53 34.26 -11.52
N GLU A 617 -25.34 34.94 -12.33
CA GLU A 617 -26.50 35.72 -11.88
C GLU A 617 -27.79 35.05 -12.33
N ARG A 618 -28.73 34.89 -11.40
CA ARG A 618 -30.10 34.43 -11.64
C ARG A 618 -31.08 35.49 -11.15
N PHE A 619 -32.13 35.71 -11.93
CA PHE A 619 -33.23 36.62 -11.60
C PHE A 619 -34.54 35.84 -11.70
N ASP A 620 -35.49 36.16 -10.83
CA ASP A 620 -36.85 35.65 -10.97
C ASP A 620 -37.43 36.15 -12.30
N GLY A 621 -37.77 35.21 -13.20
CA GLY A 621 -38.34 35.51 -14.54
C GLY A 621 -37.39 35.33 -15.73
N LEU A 622 -36.13 34.91 -15.54
CA LEU A 622 -35.21 34.53 -16.63
C LEU A 622 -34.92 33.02 -16.57
N ASP A 623 -35.23 32.30 -17.66
CA ASP A 623 -35.05 30.83 -17.73
C ASP A 623 -33.57 30.39 -17.72
N LEU A 624 -32.63 31.27 -18.07
CA LEU A 624 -31.21 30.94 -18.16
C LEU A 624 -30.34 31.90 -17.33
N PRO A 625 -29.40 31.38 -16.52
CA PRO A 625 -28.48 32.20 -15.75
C PRO A 625 -27.49 32.94 -16.65
N ILE A 626 -27.16 34.18 -16.31
CA ILE A 626 -26.09 34.93 -16.96
C ILE A 626 -24.78 34.55 -16.26
N SER A 627 -23.86 33.89 -16.97
CA SER A 627 -22.56 33.52 -16.44
C SER A 627 -21.41 34.24 -17.13
N ARG A 628 -20.37 34.61 -16.37
CA ARG A 628 -19.11 35.15 -16.90
C ARG A 628 -17.92 34.66 -16.10
N LYS A 629 -16.78 34.50 -16.75
CA LYS A 629 -15.55 33.97 -16.15
C LYS A 629 -14.52 35.09 -16.02
N VAL A 630 -13.97 35.25 -14.82
CA VAL A 630 -12.91 36.22 -14.51
C VAL A 630 -11.63 35.45 -14.18
N GLU A 631 -10.59 35.61 -15.00
CA GLU A 631 -9.29 34.97 -14.74
C GLU A 631 -8.58 35.63 -13.55
N LEU A 632 -7.99 34.82 -12.67
CA LEU A 632 -7.19 35.31 -11.54
C LEU A 632 -5.72 35.49 -11.95
N LYS A 633 -5.45 36.44 -12.85
CA LYS A 633 -4.07 36.81 -13.25
C LYS A 633 -3.46 37.82 -12.27
N ALA A 634 -2.24 37.55 -11.83
CA ALA A 634 -1.45 38.49 -11.04
C ALA A 634 -1.07 39.74 -11.88
N SER A 635 -1.11 40.92 -11.25
CA SER A 635 -0.57 42.16 -11.84
C SER A 635 0.92 42.01 -12.13
N VAL A 636 1.39 42.58 -13.24
CA VAL A 636 2.79 42.49 -13.69
C VAL A 636 3.76 43.03 -12.64
N LEU A 637 3.39 44.09 -11.91
CA LEU A 637 4.20 44.69 -10.84
C LEU A 637 4.32 43.79 -9.60
N ASN A 638 3.30 42.98 -9.28
CA ASN A 638 3.31 42.10 -8.09
C ASN A 638 4.12 40.82 -8.31
N LYS A 639 4.51 40.50 -9.55
CA LYS A 639 5.37 39.35 -9.88
C LYS A 639 6.83 39.55 -9.46
N LEU A 640 7.23 40.77 -9.11
CA LEU A 640 8.62 41.14 -8.83
C LEU A 640 8.96 41.21 -7.33
N THR A 641 7.98 41.06 -6.43
CA THR A 641 8.17 41.18 -4.98
C THR A 641 7.83 39.89 -4.22
N PRO A 642 8.81 39.23 -3.55
CA PRO A 642 8.68 37.83 -3.09
C PRO A 642 7.75 37.57 -1.88
N TYR A 643 7.24 38.61 -1.20
CA TYR A 643 6.57 38.46 0.10
C TYR A 643 5.14 39.04 0.20
N LEU A 644 4.58 39.62 -0.86
CA LEU A 644 3.24 40.20 -0.79
C LEU A 644 2.15 39.15 -1.08
N LYS A 645 1.08 39.16 -0.26
CA LYS A 645 -0.16 38.41 -0.53
C LYS A 645 -0.70 38.86 -1.89
N GLU A 646 -1.00 37.92 -2.79
CA GLU A 646 -1.63 38.26 -4.07
C GLU A 646 -3.13 38.41 -3.85
N SER A 647 -3.67 39.61 -4.05
CA SER A 647 -5.10 39.90 -3.93
C SER A 647 -5.69 40.43 -5.23
N LYS A 648 -6.92 40.02 -5.56
CA LYS A 648 -7.69 40.54 -6.68
C LYS A 648 -9.11 40.89 -6.24
N LYS A 649 -9.54 42.12 -6.53
CA LYS A 649 -10.89 42.61 -6.21
C LYS A 649 -11.81 42.43 -7.42
N ILE A 650 -12.96 41.79 -7.20
CA ILE A 650 -13.97 41.50 -8.22
C ILE A 650 -15.32 41.93 -7.64
N GLU A 651 -15.94 42.94 -8.26
CA GLU A 651 -17.26 43.48 -7.85
C GLU A 651 -17.39 43.82 -6.36
N GLY A 652 -16.35 44.40 -5.77
CA GLY A 652 -16.36 44.78 -4.37
C GLY A 652 -15.90 43.69 -3.41
N ILE A 653 -15.67 42.46 -3.87
CA ILE A 653 -15.16 41.33 -3.07
C ILE A 653 -13.68 41.07 -3.38
N THR A 654 -12.84 41.08 -2.36
CA THR A 654 -11.39 40.82 -2.50
C THR A 654 -11.04 39.37 -2.22
N PHE A 655 -10.46 38.73 -3.24
CA PHE A 655 -9.94 37.36 -3.19
C PHE A 655 -8.43 37.38 -2.97
N ILE A 656 -7.94 36.65 -1.97
CA ILE A 656 -6.54 36.62 -1.55
C ILE A 656 -5.99 35.21 -1.70
N ALA A 657 -4.90 35.03 -2.45
CA ALA A 657 -4.21 33.75 -2.56
C ALA A 657 -3.21 33.56 -1.41
N ASN A 658 -3.28 32.41 -0.73
CA ASN A 658 -2.25 31.90 0.17
C ASN A 658 -1.84 30.48 -0.26
N ASN A 659 -0.66 30.01 0.11
CA ASN A 659 0.07 28.82 -0.39
C ASN A 659 -0.76 27.59 -0.84
N THR A 660 -1.93 27.34 -0.23
CA THR A 660 -2.85 26.23 -0.55
C THR A 660 -4.30 26.64 -0.80
N ASN A 661 -4.74 27.86 -0.42
CA ASN A 661 -6.15 28.24 -0.33
C ASN A 661 -6.40 29.66 -0.86
N ILE A 662 -7.60 29.92 -1.38
CA ILE A 662 -8.10 31.28 -1.59
C ILE A 662 -8.85 31.72 -0.34
N LYS A 663 -8.74 33.00 -0.01
CA LYS A 663 -9.53 33.64 1.05
C LYS A 663 -10.31 34.84 0.53
N VAL A 664 -11.34 35.25 1.27
CA VAL A 664 -12.17 36.42 1.02
C VAL A 664 -12.21 37.28 2.27
N LEU A 665 -12.19 38.61 2.12
CA LEU A 665 -12.28 39.52 3.26
C LEU A 665 -13.73 39.63 3.78
N GLY A 666 -13.92 39.31 5.06
CA GLY A 666 -15.24 39.36 5.73
C GLY A 666 -15.83 40.77 5.79
N GLU A 667 -14.98 41.78 6.00
CA GLU A 667 -15.40 43.20 6.09
C GLU A 667 -16.08 43.72 4.82
N GLU A 668 -15.68 43.24 3.64
CA GLU A 668 -16.30 43.64 2.38
C GLU A 668 -17.65 42.93 2.15
N LEU A 669 -17.78 41.69 2.63
CA LEU A 669 -19.03 40.95 2.63
C LEU A 669 -20.03 41.52 3.65
N ASP A 670 -19.57 41.96 4.82
CA ASP A 670 -20.40 42.68 5.81
C ASP A 670 -20.90 44.01 5.24
N LYS A 671 -20.06 44.78 4.54
CA LYS A 671 -20.49 46.00 3.84
C LYS A 671 -21.57 45.72 2.80
N LEU A 672 -21.43 44.64 2.01
CA LEU A 672 -22.47 44.18 1.08
C LEU A 672 -23.76 43.79 1.81
N PHE A 673 -23.65 43.08 2.94
CA PHE A 673 -24.78 42.73 3.80
C PHE A 673 -25.50 43.96 4.36
N ASN A 674 -24.77 45.03 4.64
CA ASN A 674 -25.29 46.29 5.20
C ASN A 674 -25.96 47.23 4.19
N THR A 675 -25.98 46.88 2.90
CA THR A 675 -26.70 47.67 1.88
C THR A 675 -28.23 47.59 1.98
N GLY A 676 -28.76 46.70 2.83
CA GLY A 676 -30.21 46.46 2.96
C GLY A 676 -30.80 45.61 1.84
N ALA A 677 -30.13 45.50 0.70
CA ALA A 677 -30.58 44.72 -0.46
C ALA A 677 -30.26 43.21 -0.37
N VAL A 678 -29.35 42.80 0.53
CA VAL A 678 -28.90 41.41 0.68
C VAL A 678 -29.68 40.72 1.78
N LYS A 679 -30.27 39.56 1.47
CA LYS A 679 -31.08 38.73 2.38
C LYS A 679 -30.23 37.66 3.08
N LYS A 680 -29.36 36.97 2.34
CA LYS A 680 -28.50 35.89 2.86
C LYS A 680 -27.18 35.83 2.09
N ILE A 681 -26.10 35.47 2.79
CA ILE A 681 -24.81 35.13 2.19
C ILE A 681 -24.45 33.72 2.64
N PHE A 682 -24.05 32.89 1.68
CA PHE A 682 -23.45 31.59 1.92
C PHE A 682 -21.99 31.61 1.47
N ILE A 683 -21.11 30.97 2.24
CA ILE A 683 -19.71 30.78 1.90
C ILE A 683 -19.42 29.28 1.96
N ASN A 684 -18.98 28.69 0.85
CA ASN A 684 -18.81 27.24 0.71
C ASN A 684 -20.07 26.39 1.02
N GLY A 685 -21.25 26.93 0.76
CA GLY A 685 -22.53 26.25 1.03
C GLY A 685 -23.09 26.49 2.42
N ASP A 686 -22.29 26.99 3.37
CA ASP A 686 -22.76 27.31 4.72
C ASP A 686 -23.36 28.71 4.77
N LEU A 687 -24.52 28.86 5.43
CA LEU A 687 -25.14 30.16 5.71
C LEU A 687 -24.31 30.89 6.76
N VAL A 688 -23.81 32.08 6.43
CA VAL A 688 -22.94 32.86 7.33
C VAL A 688 -23.74 33.98 7.99
N GLY A 689 -23.64 34.08 9.31
CA GLY A 689 -24.30 35.12 10.09
C GLY A 689 -23.62 36.48 9.93
N LYS A 690 -24.39 37.57 10.13
CA LYS A 690 -23.86 38.94 10.04
C LYS A 690 -22.74 39.21 11.05
N ASP A 691 -22.87 38.68 12.26
CA ASP A 691 -21.88 38.85 13.32
C ASP A 691 -20.60 38.04 13.02
N GLU A 692 -20.72 36.89 12.36
CA GLU A 692 -19.58 36.05 11.96
C GLU A 692 -18.71 36.71 10.88
N LEU A 693 -19.30 37.55 10.01
CA LEU A 693 -18.57 38.33 9.00
C LEU A 693 -17.73 39.46 9.62
N LYS A 694 -18.11 39.95 10.80
CA LYS A 694 -17.37 40.99 11.54
C LYS A 694 -16.23 40.39 12.38
N ASP A 695 -16.46 39.22 12.96
CA ASP A 695 -15.48 38.57 13.83
C ASP A 695 -14.31 37.93 13.04
N LYS A 696 -14.56 37.50 11.80
CA LYS A 696 -13.53 36.88 10.94
C LYS A 696 -13.05 37.83 9.84
N LYS A 697 -11.82 38.33 9.97
CA LYS A 697 -11.17 39.17 8.94
C LYS A 697 -11.05 38.50 7.57
N GLU A 698 -10.87 37.18 7.52
CA GLU A 698 -10.69 36.40 6.29
C GLU A 698 -11.46 35.06 6.35
N HIS A 699 -12.20 34.69 5.29
CA HIS A 699 -12.87 33.40 5.10
C HIS A 699 -12.19 32.59 4.01
N ILE A 700 -11.94 31.29 4.24
CA ILE A 700 -11.30 30.40 3.25
C ILE A 700 -12.35 29.93 2.23
N LEU A 701 -12.01 29.94 0.93
CA LEU A 701 -12.80 29.33 -0.15
C LEU A 701 -12.15 28.03 -0.64
N PHE A 702 -12.97 26.99 -0.77
CA PHE A 702 -12.55 25.71 -1.33
C PHE A 702 -12.73 25.70 -2.86
N THR A 703 -11.92 24.90 -3.57
CA THR A 703 -12.05 24.75 -5.03
C THR A 703 -13.37 24.06 -5.38
N GLY A 704 -14.10 24.56 -6.37
CA GLY A 704 -15.45 24.09 -6.74
C GLY A 704 -16.58 24.70 -5.90
N ASN A 705 -16.22 25.44 -4.84
CA ASN A 705 -17.12 26.16 -3.95
C ASN A 705 -17.01 27.67 -4.16
N GLY A 706 -17.90 28.42 -3.52
CA GLY A 706 -18.04 29.83 -3.79
C GLY A 706 -18.80 30.62 -2.74
N ILE A 707 -19.00 31.89 -3.05
CA ILE A 707 -19.87 32.80 -2.30
C ILE A 707 -21.20 32.86 -3.03
N LYS A 708 -22.31 32.60 -2.34
CA LYS A 708 -23.66 32.78 -2.87
C LYS A 708 -24.35 33.89 -2.11
N ILE A 709 -24.80 34.90 -2.83
CA ILE A 709 -25.49 36.06 -2.29
C ILE A 709 -26.93 36.04 -2.81
N ILE A 710 -27.88 36.05 -1.88
CA ILE A 710 -29.31 36.13 -2.18
C ILE A 710 -29.78 37.53 -1.81
N TYR A 711 -30.34 38.24 -2.77
CA TYR A 711 -30.89 39.59 -2.59
C TYR A 711 -32.37 39.52 -2.22
N GLN A 712 -32.91 40.61 -1.67
CA GLN A 712 -34.31 40.70 -1.25
C GLN A 712 -35.28 40.60 -2.45
N GLU A 713 -34.86 41.08 -3.62
CA GLU A 713 -35.63 41.09 -4.87
C GLU A 713 -35.55 39.74 -5.64
N GLY A 714 -35.23 38.63 -4.97
CA GLY A 714 -35.15 37.30 -5.60
C GLY A 714 -33.90 37.06 -6.45
N LYS A 715 -33.12 38.10 -6.77
CA LYS A 715 -31.82 37.97 -7.44
C LYS A 715 -30.86 37.10 -6.64
N VAL A 716 -30.20 36.15 -7.30
CA VAL A 716 -29.15 35.30 -6.73
C VAL A 716 -27.86 35.51 -7.51
N LYS A 717 -26.75 35.71 -6.81
CA LYS A 717 -25.43 35.88 -7.40
C LYS A 717 -24.42 34.95 -6.77
N GLU A 718 -23.73 34.17 -7.59
CA GLU A 718 -22.75 33.18 -7.16
C GLU A 718 -21.37 33.50 -7.70
N TYR A 719 -20.34 33.39 -6.85
CA TYR A 719 -18.93 33.57 -7.18
C TYR A 719 -18.21 32.25 -6.91
N ILE A 720 -17.99 31.44 -7.94
CA ILE A 720 -17.46 30.09 -7.80
C ILE A 720 -15.99 30.08 -8.19
N TYR A 721 -15.14 29.60 -7.28
CA TYR A 721 -13.71 29.47 -7.51
C TYR A 721 -13.38 28.11 -8.15
N TYR A 722 -12.79 28.13 -9.34
CA TYR A 722 -12.30 26.95 -10.07
C TYR A 722 -10.80 26.94 -10.17
#